data_AF-A0A5C2HJW2-F1
#
_entry.id   AF-A0A5C2HJW2-F1
#
_cell.length_a   1.000
_cell.length_b   1.000
_cell.length_c   1.000
_cell.angle_alpha   90.00
_cell.angle_beta   90.00
_cell.angle_gamma   90.00
#
_symmetry.space_group_name_H-M   'P 1'
#
loop_
_entity.id
_entity.type
_entity.pdbx_description
1 polymer ?
#
loop_
_entity_poly.entity_id
_entity_poly.type
_entity_poly.pdbx_seq_one_letter_code
_entity_poly.pdbx_strand_id
1 'polypeptide(L)'
;MGAFFRGKSMLQRLVALQQRDGYISKGAAAALAQQLDISIAEIDAVIDFYDFLHHDYRGQFEIRFSDNITDQFAGSRELMAQLCQRLGVEVGRVRGDGRVLVDTTSCTGMSDQGPALLVNGFAIARLNSMRIERVAELIEQGTELSTWPAELFDIQTNIRRTDSQLQSPLPEGAALTALQQQGGEALLADIEASGVRGRGGAGFPTGRKWRYCRQSEALERIVVCNADEGEPGTFKDRVLLQRYAADVIEGMTLAGAIVGARRGFIYLRGEYRFLLSPLESLLMKRRAAGLLGESILGDLNWRFEIEIHLGAGAYICGEESALIESLEGKRGIPRKRPPFPVSAGYRGLPTVVNNVETFFAAARIAHYGSEWFRRRGSSHSTGTKLLSISGDCELPGLYEYPFGVSIAQVLADCGATEVQAVQIAGAAGQTLAPIEFERAIDCEDASTGGSLMIFNRQRDMVQVARNFSHFFAHESCGFCTPCRVGTALLRDGIDKLERGEASCHDLRQLDQIATLLHKGSHCGLGQTAANPVLDLLNNFPASYQQRLRASDYEPAFNLQAALSESGRLRHQPPPPIATTLSAEGGCWIEARSLPPIRIDSAVVETVTDSSGADSVTSFNQGEGRFTLDGEAVPFRAGETIMAAAARAGHYIPHLCYHPDLPASGSCRLCLVKMDGRVVSSCTQPALNGAVVEHRSGDMMAWRRQLLQLLFVEGNHYCPGCEQSGRCQLQAVAYSVGMISSSYPHFYPRRLLDASHPDVVLDFNRCILCGLCVAASRELDHKRLFTLRGRGIATRVAINSESGQLAESGFEISDRAAQLCPVGVFLERHRGYDTPIGERLYDREPIAMVGDIAPFRAREVRYES
;
A
#
# COMPACT_ATOMS: atom_id res chain seq x y z
N MET A 1 -12.18 -31.07 -11.35
CA MET A 1 -11.49 -29.77 -11.47
C MET A 1 -12.12 -28.78 -12.48
N GLY A 2 -12.95 -29.18 -13.45
CA GLY A 2 -13.28 -28.33 -14.62
C GLY A 2 -14.47 -27.33 -14.55
N ALA A 3 -15.36 -27.39 -13.55
CA ALA A 3 -16.59 -26.57 -13.52
C ALA A 3 -16.59 -25.44 -12.46
N PHE A 4 -16.06 -25.68 -11.26
CA PHE A 4 -16.07 -24.70 -10.15
C PHE A 4 -15.22 -23.44 -10.40
N PHE A 5 -14.24 -23.54 -11.30
CA PHE A 5 -13.25 -22.49 -11.52
C PHE A 5 -13.50 -21.64 -12.78
N ARG A 6 -14.38 -22.04 -13.70
CA ARG A 6 -14.62 -21.26 -14.94
C ARG A 6 -15.15 -19.87 -14.57
N GLY A 7 -14.42 -18.83 -14.98
CA GLY A 7 -14.79 -17.42 -14.75
C GLY A 7 -14.13 -16.73 -13.53
N LYS A 8 -13.57 -17.47 -12.58
CA LYS A 8 -12.90 -16.88 -11.39
C LYS A 8 -11.49 -16.37 -11.72
N SER A 9 -11.11 -15.23 -11.11
CA SER A 9 -9.77 -14.63 -11.25
C SER A 9 -8.68 -15.60 -10.76
N MET A 10 -7.43 -15.34 -11.19
CA MET A 10 -6.26 -16.13 -10.75
C MET A 10 -6.14 -16.16 -9.23
N LEU A 11 -6.29 -15.02 -8.55
CA LEU A 11 -6.24 -14.93 -7.10
C LEU A 11 -7.28 -15.82 -6.41
N GLN A 12 -8.54 -15.80 -6.86
CA GLN A 12 -9.58 -16.66 -6.26
C GLN A 12 -9.31 -18.15 -6.44
N ARG A 13 -8.64 -18.55 -7.53
CA ARG A 13 -8.22 -19.94 -7.73
C ARG A 13 -7.07 -20.31 -6.79
N LEU A 14 -6.10 -19.43 -6.60
CA LEU A 14 -5.00 -19.63 -5.65
C LEU A 14 -5.51 -19.69 -4.21
N VAL A 15 -6.40 -18.78 -3.81
CA VAL A 15 -7.05 -18.79 -2.50
C VAL A 15 -7.81 -20.09 -2.28
N ALA A 16 -8.55 -20.59 -3.28
CA ALA A 16 -9.26 -21.87 -3.16
C ALA A 16 -8.30 -23.07 -3.02
N LEU A 17 -7.16 -23.07 -3.73
CA LEU A 17 -6.13 -24.11 -3.58
C LEU A 17 -5.52 -24.07 -2.17
N GLN A 18 -5.10 -22.87 -1.73
CA GLN A 18 -4.55 -22.62 -0.40
C GLN A 18 -5.51 -23.09 0.72
N GLN A 19 -6.79 -22.78 0.59
CA GLN A 19 -7.79 -23.15 1.59
C GLN A 19 -8.13 -24.64 1.62
N ARG A 20 -8.01 -25.33 0.48
CA ARG A 20 -8.30 -26.76 0.38
C ARG A 20 -7.13 -27.60 0.90
N ASP A 21 -5.91 -27.23 0.50
CA ASP A 21 -4.73 -28.08 0.70
C ASP A 21 -3.83 -27.56 1.83
N GLY A 22 -4.06 -26.35 2.34
CA GLY A 22 -3.23 -25.68 3.35
C GLY A 22 -1.96 -25.05 2.79
N TYR A 23 -1.67 -25.22 1.50
CA TYR A 23 -0.55 -24.61 0.76
C TYR A 23 -0.79 -24.79 -0.75
N ILE A 24 0.03 -24.16 -1.59
CA ILE A 24 -0.04 -24.28 -3.06
C ILE A 24 1.17 -25.06 -3.57
N SER A 25 1.01 -26.35 -3.82
CA SER A 25 2.11 -27.17 -4.37
C SER A 25 2.60 -26.63 -5.73
N LYS A 26 3.89 -26.83 -6.02
CA LYS A 26 4.46 -26.46 -7.34
C LYS A 26 3.71 -27.09 -8.51
N GLY A 27 3.27 -28.35 -8.36
CA GLY A 27 2.46 -29.04 -9.36
C GLY A 27 1.08 -28.37 -9.57
N ALA A 28 0.42 -27.93 -8.49
CA ALA A 28 -0.85 -27.21 -8.61
C ALA A 28 -0.68 -25.82 -9.25
N ALA A 29 0.40 -25.11 -8.91
CA ALA A 29 0.75 -23.84 -9.52
C ALA A 29 1.06 -23.99 -11.02
N ALA A 30 1.84 -25.00 -11.41
CA ALA A 30 2.14 -25.31 -12.81
C ALA A 30 0.88 -25.70 -13.61
N ALA A 31 0.01 -26.52 -13.03
CA ALA A 31 -1.27 -26.86 -13.65
C ALA A 31 -2.17 -25.63 -13.82
N LEU A 32 -2.17 -24.70 -12.87
CA LEU A 32 -2.91 -23.44 -12.98
C LEU A 32 -2.31 -22.51 -14.04
N ALA A 33 -0.99 -22.42 -14.12
CA ALA A 33 -0.27 -21.66 -15.15
C ALA A 33 -0.68 -22.13 -16.55
N GLN A 34 -0.65 -23.45 -16.79
CA GLN A 34 -1.09 -24.05 -18.04
C GLN A 34 -2.57 -23.78 -18.35
N GLN A 35 -3.45 -23.81 -17.35
CA GLN A 35 -4.88 -23.54 -17.53
C GLN A 35 -5.18 -22.08 -17.88
N LEU A 36 -4.35 -21.15 -17.41
CA LEU A 36 -4.53 -19.71 -17.61
C LEU A 36 -3.72 -19.16 -18.79
N ASP A 37 -2.89 -19.99 -19.43
CA ASP A 37 -1.97 -19.60 -20.50
C ASP A 37 -1.04 -18.45 -20.06
N ILE A 38 -0.48 -18.59 -18.87
CA ILE A 38 0.49 -17.66 -18.28
C ILE A 38 1.69 -18.44 -17.74
N SER A 39 2.74 -17.71 -17.41
CA SER A 39 3.94 -18.33 -16.88
C SER A 39 3.84 -18.74 -15.41
N ILE A 40 4.63 -19.74 -15.02
CA ILE A 40 4.75 -20.13 -13.61
C ILE A 40 5.31 -18.98 -12.76
N ALA A 41 6.23 -18.18 -13.31
CA ALA A 41 6.77 -17.03 -12.60
C ALA A 41 5.73 -15.94 -12.32
N GLU A 42 4.72 -15.77 -13.18
CA GLU A 42 3.57 -14.87 -12.95
C GLU A 42 2.65 -15.39 -11.83
N ILE A 43 2.42 -16.71 -11.76
CA ILE A 43 1.68 -17.35 -10.65
C ILE A 43 2.44 -17.11 -9.34
N ASP A 44 3.72 -17.47 -9.33
CA ASP A 44 4.62 -17.32 -8.18
C ASP A 44 4.74 -15.87 -7.71
N ALA A 45 4.73 -14.90 -8.64
CA ALA A 45 4.75 -13.48 -8.30
C ALA A 45 3.51 -13.03 -7.53
N VAL A 46 2.35 -13.64 -7.80
CA VAL A 46 1.14 -13.41 -7.02
C VAL A 46 1.21 -14.14 -5.68
N ILE A 47 1.63 -15.41 -5.65
CA ILE A 47 1.79 -16.16 -4.40
C ILE A 47 2.73 -15.41 -3.43
N ASP A 48 3.90 -14.97 -3.88
CA ASP A 48 4.90 -14.24 -3.07
C ASP A 48 4.41 -12.87 -2.57
N PHE A 49 3.35 -12.30 -3.13
CA PHE A 49 2.87 -10.95 -2.78
C PHE A 49 1.86 -10.95 -1.64
N TYR A 50 1.07 -12.02 -1.53
CA TYR A 50 -0.04 -12.14 -0.59
C TYR A 50 0.36 -13.01 0.60
N ASP A 51 0.24 -12.47 1.81
CA ASP A 51 0.75 -13.10 3.04
C ASP A 51 0.08 -14.47 3.34
N PHE A 52 -1.15 -14.67 2.86
CA PHE A 52 -1.91 -15.90 3.11
C PHE A 52 -1.67 -16.99 2.06
N LEU A 53 -0.90 -16.70 1.01
CA LEU A 53 -0.55 -17.68 -0.03
C LEU A 53 0.90 -18.13 0.15
N HIS A 54 1.16 -19.42 0.01
CA HIS A 54 2.52 -19.94 0.10
C HIS A 54 2.66 -21.31 -0.57
N HIS A 55 3.88 -21.61 -1.03
CA HIS A 55 4.22 -22.92 -1.59
C HIS A 55 4.59 -23.96 -0.54
N ASP A 56 5.12 -23.53 0.58
CA ASP A 56 5.66 -24.43 1.60
C ASP A 56 4.54 -24.90 2.54
N TYR A 57 4.53 -26.18 2.89
CA TYR A 57 3.57 -26.70 3.85
C TYR A 57 3.78 -26.04 5.23
N ARG A 58 2.72 -25.42 5.79
CA ARG A 58 2.76 -24.70 7.09
C ARG A 58 2.10 -25.46 8.24
N GLY A 59 1.99 -26.78 8.11
CA GLY A 59 1.38 -27.62 9.12
C GLY A 59 -0.13 -27.82 8.94
N GLN A 60 -0.70 -28.78 9.65
CA GLN A 60 -2.16 -29.01 9.69
C GLN A 60 -2.91 -27.83 10.31
N PHE A 61 -2.30 -27.21 11.32
CA PHE A 61 -2.79 -26.00 11.99
C PHE A 61 -1.77 -24.87 11.82
N GLU A 62 -2.11 -23.92 10.96
CA GLU A 62 -1.39 -22.66 10.82
C GLU A 62 -2.02 -21.63 11.76
N ILE A 63 -1.27 -21.25 12.80
CA ILE A 63 -1.66 -20.27 13.81
C ILE A 63 -0.94 -18.95 13.54
N ARG A 64 -1.69 -17.86 13.40
CA ARG A 64 -1.14 -16.51 13.22
C ARG A 64 -1.68 -15.55 14.27
N PHE A 65 -0.86 -15.08 15.19
CA PHE A 65 -1.23 -14.08 16.19
C PHE A 65 -1.29 -12.68 15.58
N SER A 66 -2.25 -11.86 16.02
CA SER A 66 -2.31 -10.44 15.67
C SER A 66 -1.11 -9.70 16.28
N ASP A 67 -0.28 -9.10 15.43
CA ASP A 67 0.88 -8.28 15.85
C ASP A 67 0.55 -6.79 15.99
N ASN A 68 -0.75 -6.47 16.04
CA ASN A 68 -1.23 -5.11 16.28
C ASN A 68 -0.84 -4.60 17.67
N ILE A 69 -0.56 -3.29 17.80
CA ILE A 69 -0.06 -2.70 19.05
C ILE A 69 -1.01 -2.87 20.24
N THR A 70 -2.33 -2.79 20.04
CA THR A 70 -3.30 -2.99 21.13
C THR A 70 -3.30 -4.44 21.62
N ASP A 71 -3.09 -5.41 20.72
CA ASP A 71 -2.97 -6.83 21.07
C ASP A 71 -1.66 -7.11 21.82
N GLN A 72 -0.54 -6.51 21.37
CA GLN A 72 0.75 -6.60 22.08
C GLN A 72 0.63 -6.06 23.51
N PHE A 73 0.02 -4.90 23.69
CA PHE A 73 -0.22 -4.30 25.00
C PHE A 73 -1.22 -5.07 25.89
N ALA A 74 -2.05 -5.91 25.29
CA ALA A 74 -2.94 -6.84 25.99
C ALA A 74 -2.32 -8.23 26.23
N GLY A 75 -1.02 -8.40 25.93
CA GLY A 75 -0.26 -9.61 26.25
C GLY A 75 -0.20 -10.66 25.13
N SER A 76 -0.39 -10.28 23.87
CA SER A 76 -0.41 -11.24 22.75
C SER A 76 0.90 -12.03 22.61
N ARG A 77 2.05 -11.40 22.87
CA ARG A 77 3.37 -12.04 22.75
C ARG A 77 3.58 -13.09 23.84
N GLU A 78 3.14 -12.81 25.05
CA GLU A 78 3.18 -13.72 26.20
C GLU A 78 2.27 -14.93 25.95
N LEU A 79 1.07 -14.72 25.43
CA LEU A 79 0.14 -15.79 25.08
C LEU A 79 0.66 -16.65 23.91
N MET A 80 1.30 -16.04 22.92
CA MET A 80 1.97 -16.76 21.83
C MET A 80 3.14 -17.60 22.37
N ALA A 81 3.96 -17.05 23.25
CA ALA A 81 5.06 -17.77 23.89
C ALA A 81 4.54 -18.95 24.73
N GLN A 82 3.44 -18.75 25.47
CA GLN A 82 2.75 -19.81 26.22
C GLN A 82 2.31 -20.95 25.28
N LEU A 83 1.67 -20.63 24.16
CA LEU A 83 1.25 -21.62 23.16
C LEU A 83 2.45 -22.38 22.57
N CYS A 84 3.51 -21.65 22.20
CA CYS A 84 4.72 -22.24 21.63
C CYS A 84 5.38 -23.21 22.60
N GLN A 85 5.52 -22.81 23.88
CA GLN A 85 6.06 -23.66 24.94
C GLN A 85 5.20 -24.91 25.14
N ARG A 86 3.87 -24.75 25.16
CA ARG A 86 2.92 -25.85 25.37
C ARG A 86 2.91 -26.88 24.24
N LEU A 87 3.16 -26.44 23.01
CA LEU A 87 3.18 -27.28 21.81
C LEU A 87 4.59 -27.75 21.41
N GLY A 88 5.64 -27.25 22.05
CA GLY A 88 7.03 -27.54 21.71
C GLY A 88 7.41 -27.08 20.29
N VAL A 89 6.94 -25.89 19.88
CA VAL A 89 7.17 -25.32 18.54
C VAL A 89 7.90 -23.98 18.62
N GLU A 90 8.78 -23.71 17.67
CA GLU A 90 9.44 -22.42 17.50
C GLU A 90 8.63 -21.53 16.56
N VAL A 91 8.56 -20.22 16.86
CA VAL A 91 7.86 -19.25 16.01
C VAL A 91 8.45 -19.25 14.59
N GLY A 92 7.58 -19.29 13.59
CA GLY A 92 7.93 -19.31 12.17
C GLY A 92 8.42 -20.66 11.66
N ARG A 93 8.41 -21.72 12.47
CA ARG A 93 8.83 -23.07 12.06
C ARG A 93 7.71 -24.08 12.25
N VAL A 94 7.59 -24.99 11.29
CA VAL A 94 6.68 -26.13 11.40
C VAL A 94 7.26 -27.10 12.43
N ARG A 95 6.43 -27.56 13.37
CA ARG A 95 6.80 -28.60 14.33
C ARG A 95 7.25 -29.87 13.60
N GLY A 96 8.20 -30.62 14.16
CA GLY A 96 8.82 -31.77 13.49
C GLY A 96 7.86 -32.89 13.04
N ASP A 97 6.65 -32.96 13.61
CA ASP A 97 5.58 -33.90 13.20
C ASP A 97 4.68 -33.36 12.08
N GLY A 98 4.95 -32.15 11.57
CA GLY A 98 4.15 -31.48 10.55
C GLY A 98 2.81 -30.95 11.06
N ARG A 99 2.53 -30.94 12.37
CA ARG A 99 1.17 -30.67 12.85
C ARG A 99 0.83 -29.19 12.92
N VAL A 100 1.75 -28.35 13.37
CA VAL A 100 1.46 -26.96 13.72
C VAL A 100 2.61 -26.04 13.36
N LEU A 101 2.27 -24.83 12.93
CA LEU A 101 3.17 -23.69 12.85
C LEU A 101 2.51 -22.52 13.58
N VAL A 102 3.30 -21.78 14.37
CA VAL A 102 2.87 -20.55 15.03
C VAL A 102 3.67 -19.38 14.46
N ASP A 103 2.99 -18.32 14.04
CA ASP A 103 3.57 -17.11 13.48
C ASP A 103 2.73 -15.89 13.86
N THR A 104 3.05 -14.73 13.29
CA THR A 104 2.25 -13.51 13.42
C THR A 104 1.62 -13.09 12.09
N THR A 105 0.66 -12.18 12.18
CA THR A 105 0.04 -11.47 11.06
C THR A 105 -0.27 -10.04 11.50
N SER A 106 -0.44 -9.13 10.54
CA SER A 106 -0.96 -7.77 10.78
C SER A 106 -2.33 -7.80 11.49
N CYS A 107 -2.82 -6.63 11.92
CA CYS A 107 -4.10 -6.49 12.64
C CYS A 107 -5.25 -7.30 11.99
N THR A 108 -5.86 -8.20 12.75
CA THR A 108 -6.92 -9.10 12.29
C THR A 108 -8.33 -8.48 12.27
N GLY A 109 -8.43 -7.17 12.55
CA GLY A 109 -9.71 -6.47 12.71
C GLY A 109 -10.45 -6.84 13.99
N MET A 110 -9.72 -7.22 15.04
CA MET A 110 -10.25 -7.66 16.34
C MET A 110 -9.82 -6.76 17.52
N SER A 111 -9.42 -5.52 17.24
CA SER A 111 -8.80 -4.63 18.24
C SER A 111 -9.70 -4.29 19.45
N ASP A 112 -11.02 -4.40 19.33
CA ASP A 112 -11.97 -4.24 20.44
C ASP A 112 -12.08 -5.46 21.36
N GLN A 113 -11.54 -6.60 20.94
CA GLN A 113 -11.67 -7.88 21.61
C GLN A 113 -10.38 -8.72 21.49
N GLY A 114 -9.24 -8.04 21.37
CA GLY A 114 -7.91 -8.65 21.39
C GLY A 114 -7.51 -9.09 22.81
N PRO A 115 -6.42 -9.86 22.96
CA PRO A 115 -5.58 -10.40 21.90
C PRO A 115 -6.32 -11.41 21.02
N ALA A 116 -6.00 -11.45 19.72
CA ALA A 116 -6.61 -12.36 18.76
C ALA A 116 -5.58 -13.15 17.92
N LEU A 117 -6.01 -14.28 17.38
CA LEU A 117 -5.25 -15.09 16.42
C LEU A 117 -6.14 -15.59 15.27
N LEU A 118 -5.53 -16.04 14.19
CA LEU A 118 -6.14 -16.81 13.13
C LEU A 118 -5.64 -18.26 13.21
N VAL A 119 -6.55 -19.24 13.09
CA VAL A 119 -6.24 -20.66 12.89
C VAL A 119 -6.78 -21.08 11.52
N ASN A 120 -5.89 -21.43 10.59
CA ASN A 120 -6.21 -21.71 9.18
C ASN A 120 -7.13 -20.63 8.54
N GLY A 121 -6.91 -19.36 8.93
CA GLY A 121 -7.69 -18.20 8.48
C GLY A 121 -9.01 -17.94 9.22
N PHE A 122 -9.35 -18.72 10.26
CA PHE A 122 -10.51 -18.44 11.11
C PHE A 122 -10.11 -17.71 12.40
N ALA A 123 -10.81 -16.63 12.72
CA ALA A 123 -10.47 -15.78 13.84
C ALA A 123 -10.90 -16.38 15.20
N ILE A 124 -10.00 -16.33 16.17
CA ILE A 124 -10.26 -16.58 17.58
C ILE A 124 -9.88 -15.31 18.34
N ALA A 125 -10.88 -14.68 18.95
CA ALA A 125 -10.72 -13.46 19.74
C ALA A 125 -10.63 -13.76 21.24
N ARG A 126 -10.44 -12.70 22.05
CA ARG A 126 -10.48 -12.69 23.52
C ARG A 126 -9.56 -13.74 24.12
N LEU A 127 -8.35 -13.87 23.58
CA LEU A 127 -7.39 -14.85 24.03
C LEU A 127 -6.99 -14.58 25.49
N ASN A 128 -6.84 -15.66 26.23
CA ASN A 128 -6.30 -15.69 27.58
C ASN A 128 -5.64 -17.06 27.78
N SER A 129 -4.96 -17.27 28.91
CA SER A 129 -4.22 -18.51 29.16
C SER A 129 -5.10 -19.78 29.10
N MET A 130 -6.37 -19.70 29.50
CA MET A 130 -7.32 -20.83 29.42
C MET A 130 -7.66 -21.17 27.96
N ARG A 131 -7.96 -20.16 27.14
CA ARG A 131 -8.26 -20.36 25.71
C ARG A 131 -7.03 -20.85 24.95
N ILE A 132 -5.83 -20.38 25.30
CA ILE A 132 -4.57 -20.88 24.76
C ILE A 132 -4.38 -22.36 25.10
N GLU A 133 -4.59 -22.76 26.35
CA GLU A 133 -4.51 -24.18 26.73
C GLU A 133 -5.52 -25.02 25.95
N ARG A 134 -6.76 -24.52 25.81
CA ARG A 134 -7.80 -25.21 25.05
C ARG A 134 -7.44 -25.39 23.57
N VAL A 135 -6.89 -24.35 22.93
CA VAL A 135 -6.40 -24.42 21.55
C VAL A 135 -5.26 -25.43 21.45
N ALA A 136 -4.32 -25.43 22.40
CA ALA A 136 -3.22 -26.38 22.42
C ALA A 136 -3.69 -27.83 22.55
N GLU A 137 -4.66 -28.11 23.43
CA GLU A 137 -5.27 -29.44 23.57
C GLU A 137 -5.88 -29.94 22.27
N LEU A 138 -6.65 -29.10 21.58
CA LEU A 138 -7.31 -29.46 20.32
C LEU A 138 -6.29 -29.77 19.21
N ILE A 139 -5.19 -29.01 19.17
CA ILE A 139 -4.06 -29.27 18.25
C ILE A 139 -3.37 -30.60 18.62
N GLU A 140 -3.10 -30.86 19.90
CA GLU A 140 -2.45 -32.11 20.32
C GLU A 140 -3.33 -33.35 20.14
N GLN A 141 -4.64 -33.19 20.14
CA GLN A 141 -5.59 -34.26 19.79
C GLN A 141 -5.71 -34.46 18.27
N GLY A 142 -5.23 -33.52 17.46
CA GLY A 142 -5.42 -33.54 16.01
C GLY A 142 -6.87 -33.35 15.60
N THR A 143 -7.68 -32.70 16.46
CA THR A 143 -9.11 -32.52 16.26
C THR A 143 -9.37 -31.65 15.03
N GLU A 144 -10.22 -32.12 14.12
CA GLU A 144 -10.56 -31.39 12.90
C GLU A 144 -11.14 -30.00 13.24
N LEU A 145 -10.65 -28.95 12.56
CA LEU A 145 -11.03 -27.57 12.88
C LEU A 145 -12.54 -27.32 12.81
N SER A 146 -13.24 -28.00 11.90
CA SER A 146 -14.70 -27.92 11.73
C SER A 146 -15.49 -28.41 12.95
N THR A 147 -14.88 -29.25 13.79
CA THR A 147 -15.48 -29.80 15.02
C THR A 147 -15.01 -29.11 16.28
N TRP A 148 -14.21 -28.03 16.16
CA TRP A 148 -13.82 -27.24 17.32
C TRP A 148 -15.04 -26.55 17.94
N PRO A 149 -15.03 -26.28 19.25
CA PRO A 149 -16.17 -25.65 19.90
C PRO A 149 -16.49 -24.27 19.32
N ALA A 150 -17.77 -24.03 18.99
CA ALA A 150 -18.21 -22.81 18.31
C ALA A 150 -17.93 -21.54 19.12
N GLU A 151 -17.91 -21.63 20.46
CA GLU A 151 -17.58 -20.52 21.35
C GLU A 151 -16.14 -20.00 21.21
N LEU A 152 -15.23 -20.77 20.59
CA LEU A 152 -13.90 -20.27 20.24
C LEU A 152 -13.96 -19.23 19.13
N PHE A 153 -14.91 -19.36 18.20
CA PHE A 153 -15.04 -18.53 17.00
C PHE A 153 -16.13 -17.45 17.13
N ASP A 154 -16.68 -17.25 18.33
CA ASP A 154 -17.68 -16.22 18.58
C ASP A 154 -17.05 -14.81 18.52
N ILE A 155 -17.32 -14.07 17.46
CA ILE A 155 -16.84 -12.70 17.25
C ILE A 155 -17.96 -11.73 17.60
N GLN A 156 -17.74 -10.87 18.59
CA GLN A 156 -18.75 -9.94 19.08
C GLN A 156 -18.77 -8.63 18.27
N THR A 157 -19.94 -8.03 18.11
CA THR A 157 -20.08 -6.73 17.44
C THR A 157 -19.73 -5.53 18.33
N ASN A 158 -19.84 -5.68 19.66
CA ASN A 158 -19.55 -4.65 20.66
C ASN A 158 -20.07 -3.24 20.31
N ILE A 159 -21.34 -3.11 19.89
CA ILE A 159 -21.94 -1.79 19.65
C ILE A 159 -22.24 -1.16 21.00
N ARG A 160 -21.54 -0.06 21.32
CA ARG A 160 -21.63 0.64 22.62
C ARG A 160 -22.53 1.87 22.54
N ARG A 161 -22.48 2.58 21.41
CA ARG A 161 -23.29 3.78 21.17
C ARG A 161 -23.91 3.73 19.78
N THR A 162 -25.21 3.98 19.71
CA THR A 162 -25.97 4.10 18.47
C THR A 162 -26.54 5.50 18.33
N ASP A 163 -26.68 5.96 17.10
CA ASP A 163 -27.39 7.17 16.75
C ASP A 163 -28.30 6.91 15.54
N SER A 164 -28.55 7.90 14.69
CA SER A 164 -29.53 7.83 13.62
C SER A 164 -29.31 6.68 12.63
N GLN A 165 -28.08 6.26 12.35
CA GLN A 165 -27.83 5.20 11.37
C GLN A 165 -27.92 3.79 11.98
N LEU A 166 -27.40 3.55 13.20
CA LEU A 166 -27.37 2.23 13.83
C LEU A 166 -28.62 1.88 14.66
N GLN A 167 -29.58 2.79 14.81
CA GLN A 167 -30.79 2.56 15.63
C GLN A 167 -31.63 1.36 15.18
N SER A 168 -31.81 1.17 13.87
CA SER A 168 -32.59 0.05 13.33
C SER A 168 -32.11 -0.31 11.92
N PRO A 169 -32.19 -1.59 11.52
CA PRO A 169 -32.00 -2.00 10.13
C PRO A 169 -33.03 -1.33 9.20
N LEU A 170 -32.67 -1.16 7.93
CA LEU A 170 -33.62 -0.69 6.93
C LEU A 170 -34.70 -1.75 6.67
N PRO A 171 -35.96 -1.35 6.39
CA PRO A 171 -36.94 -2.25 5.83
C PRO A 171 -36.43 -2.83 4.51
N GLU A 172 -36.68 -4.11 4.28
CA GLU A 172 -36.12 -4.84 3.15
C GLU A 172 -36.60 -4.24 1.81
N GLY A 173 -35.68 -3.82 0.94
CA GLY A 173 -36.01 -3.24 -0.36
C GLY A 173 -36.48 -1.78 -0.34
N ALA A 174 -36.42 -1.09 0.81
CA ALA A 174 -36.86 0.28 0.96
C ALA A 174 -36.12 1.27 0.04
N ALA A 175 -34.79 1.17 -0.07
CA ALA A 175 -34.01 2.06 -0.92
C ALA A 175 -34.25 1.76 -2.41
N LEU A 176 -34.46 0.49 -2.75
CA LEU A 176 -34.75 0.06 -4.12
C LEU A 176 -36.13 0.51 -4.56
N THR A 177 -37.11 0.48 -3.65
CA THR A 177 -38.46 0.99 -3.89
C THR A 177 -38.43 2.50 -4.10
N ALA A 178 -37.66 3.24 -3.29
CA ALA A 178 -37.46 4.67 -3.49
C ALA A 178 -36.85 4.98 -4.88
N LEU A 179 -35.89 4.17 -5.33
CA LEU A 179 -35.31 4.30 -6.68
C LEU A 179 -36.37 4.08 -7.77
N GLN A 180 -37.20 3.05 -7.64
CA GLN A 180 -38.26 2.75 -8.61
C GLN A 180 -39.30 3.87 -8.70
N GLN A 181 -39.58 4.55 -7.59
CA GLN A 181 -40.56 5.64 -7.51
C GLN A 181 -40.02 6.99 -8.01
N GLN A 182 -38.77 7.33 -7.67
CA GLN A 182 -38.18 8.65 -7.93
C GLN A 182 -37.28 8.70 -9.16
N GLY A 183 -36.70 7.56 -9.55
CA GLY A 183 -35.71 7.44 -10.62
C GLY A 183 -34.28 7.72 -10.17
N GLY A 184 -33.31 7.16 -10.92
CA GLY A 184 -31.90 7.20 -10.56
C GLY A 184 -31.24 8.59 -10.58
N GLU A 185 -31.70 9.50 -11.43
CA GLU A 185 -31.14 10.86 -11.47
C GLU A 185 -31.57 11.69 -10.25
N ALA A 186 -32.84 11.57 -9.85
CA ALA A 186 -33.34 12.24 -8.66
C ALA A 186 -32.65 11.74 -7.38
N LEU A 187 -32.48 10.42 -7.25
CA LEU A 187 -31.74 9.86 -6.10
C LEU A 187 -30.24 10.17 -6.14
N LEU A 188 -29.62 10.26 -7.32
CA LEU A 188 -28.22 10.74 -7.40
C LEU A 188 -28.11 12.19 -6.92
N ALA A 189 -29.03 13.06 -7.34
CA ALA A 189 -29.09 14.44 -6.86
C ALA A 189 -29.34 14.52 -5.35
N ASP A 190 -30.17 13.64 -4.79
CA ASP A 190 -30.40 13.57 -3.35
C ASP A 190 -29.15 13.10 -2.59
N ILE A 191 -28.44 12.08 -3.09
CA ILE A 191 -27.16 11.63 -2.52
C ILE A 191 -26.12 12.75 -2.53
N GLU A 192 -26.07 13.56 -3.58
CA GLU A 192 -25.18 14.73 -3.60
C GLU A 192 -25.62 15.82 -2.64
N ALA A 193 -26.92 16.12 -2.61
CA ALA A 193 -27.50 17.09 -1.70
C ALA A 193 -27.26 16.72 -0.23
N SER A 194 -27.17 15.41 0.09
CA SER A 194 -26.84 14.93 1.44
C SER A 194 -25.44 15.33 1.91
N GLY A 195 -24.52 15.63 0.98
CA GLY A 195 -23.12 15.90 1.29
C GLY A 195 -22.32 14.68 1.75
N VAL A 196 -22.83 13.46 1.58
CA VAL A 196 -22.14 12.25 2.07
C VAL A 196 -20.77 12.07 1.42
N ARG A 197 -19.75 12.01 2.28
CA ARG A 197 -18.34 11.81 1.91
C ARG A 197 -17.93 10.36 2.11
N GLY A 198 -17.02 9.88 1.27
CA GLY A 198 -16.50 8.51 1.35
C GLY A 198 -15.92 8.20 2.74
N ARG A 199 -16.41 7.11 3.35
CA ARG A 199 -16.15 6.77 4.76
C ARG A 199 -14.87 5.95 5.01
N GLY A 200 -14.08 5.69 3.96
CA GLY A 200 -12.80 4.97 4.03
C GLY A 200 -11.57 5.86 4.31
N GLY A 201 -11.74 7.12 4.74
CA GLY A 201 -10.65 8.02 5.14
C GLY A 201 -10.33 9.14 4.14
N ALA A 202 -10.43 8.90 2.83
CA ALA A 202 -10.12 9.94 1.82
C ALA A 202 -11.17 11.07 1.72
N GLY A 203 -12.39 10.86 2.20
CA GLY A 203 -13.41 11.91 2.31
C GLY A 203 -13.88 12.51 0.98
N PHE A 204 -13.76 11.82 -0.15
CA PHE A 204 -14.25 12.32 -1.45
C PHE A 204 -15.80 12.33 -1.52
N PRO A 205 -16.45 13.36 -2.10
CA PRO A 205 -17.91 13.41 -2.22
C PRO A 205 -18.48 12.23 -3.04
N THR A 206 -19.35 11.43 -2.42
CA THR A 206 -19.81 10.15 -3.00
C THR A 206 -20.66 10.35 -4.25
N GLY A 207 -21.64 11.25 -4.20
CA GLY A 207 -22.52 11.49 -5.34
C GLY A 207 -21.76 12.02 -6.57
N ARG A 208 -20.79 12.92 -6.37
CA ARG A 208 -19.88 13.39 -7.43
C ARG A 208 -19.11 12.23 -8.07
N LYS A 209 -18.60 11.29 -7.26
CA LYS A 209 -17.91 10.08 -7.75
C LYS A 209 -18.82 9.22 -8.63
N TRP A 210 -20.07 9.04 -8.21
CA TRP A 210 -21.05 8.25 -8.95
C TRP A 210 -21.45 8.94 -10.25
N ARG A 211 -21.61 10.27 -10.24
CA ARG A 211 -21.86 11.06 -11.45
C ARG A 211 -20.73 10.89 -12.47
N TYR A 212 -19.47 11.01 -12.07
CA TYR A 212 -18.34 10.85 -13.00
C TYR A 212 -18.29 9.46 -13.64
N CYS A 213 -18.59 8.40 -12.88
CA CYS A 213 -18.69 7.05 -13.45
C CYS A 213 -19.88 6.92 -14.41
N ARG A 214 -21.06 7.45 -14.03
CA ARG A 214 -22.26 7.44 -14.87
C ARG A 214 -22.05 8.18 -16.19
N GLN A 215 -21.34 9.31 -16.17
CA GLN A 215 -21.04 10.14 -17.35
C GLN A 215 -19.90 9.60 -18.21
N SER A 216 -19.10 8.65 -17.71
CA SER A 216 -18.03 8.05 -18.51
C SER A 216 -18.60 7.26 -19.68
N GLU A 217 -17.99 7.40 -20.86
CA GLU A 217 -18.40 6.72 -22.10
C GLU A 217 -18.07 5.22 -22.05
N ALA A 218 -19.01 4.42 -21.54
CA ALA A 218 -18.90 2.97 -21.55
C ALA A 218 -20.27 2.28 -21.57
N LEU A 219 -20.32 1.11 -22.22
CA LEU A 219 -21.51 0.24 -22.26
C LEU A 219 -21.72 -0.53 -20.95
N GLU A 220 -20.65 -0.76 -20.19
CA GLU A 220 -20.66 -1.52 -18.94
C GLU A 220 -19.81 -0.80 -17.88
N ARG A 221 -20.24 -0.93 -16.63
CA ARG A 221 -19.61 -0.32 -15.45
C ARG A 221 -19.61 -1.32 -14.31
N ILE A 222 -18.73 -1.09 -13.34
CA ILE A 222 -18.52 -1.97 -12.19
C ILE A 222 -18.72 -1.18 -10.89
N VAL A 223 -19.33 -1.82 -9.90
CA VAL A 223 -19.39 -1.31 -8.52
C VAL A 223 -18.57 -2.25 -7.62
N VAL A 224 -17.76 -1.70 -6.74
CA VAL A 224 -16.93 -2.47 -5.81
C VAL A 224 -17.11 -1.94 -4.41
N CYS A 225 -17.45 -2.84 -3.50
CA CYS A 225 -17.41 -2.64 -2.07
C CYS A 225 -16.05 -3.05 -1.53
N ASN A 226 -15.30 -2.05 -1.09
CA ASN A 226 -14.03 -2.23 -0.41
C ASN A 226 -14.30 -2.59 1.05
N ALA A 227 -14.23 -3.90 1.34
CA ALA A 227 -14.24 -4.49 2.67
C ALA A 227 -12.85 -5.04 3.04
N ASP A 228 -11.78 -4.43 2.49
CA ASP A 228 -10.40 -4.64 2.92
C ASP A 228 -10.06 -3.66 4.05
N GLU A 229 -10.73 -3.84 5.20
CA GLU A 229 -10.56 -3.02 6.40
C GLU A 229 -9.21 -3.34 7.07
N GLY A 230 -8.10 -3.07 6.39
CA GLY A 230 -6.75 -3.46 6.80
C GLY A 230 -6.07 -2.48 7.76
N GLU A 231 -6.63 -1.27 7.94
CA GLU A 231 -6.04 -0.23 8.78
C GLU A 231 -6.08 -0.64 10.28
N PRO A 232 -4.94 -0.74 10.97
CA PRO A 232 -4.89 -1.19 12.36
C PRO A 232 -5.82 -0.40 13.30
N GLY A 233 -6.53 -1.12 14.17
CA GLY A 233 -7.52 -0.53 15.07
C GLY A 233 -8.92 -0.38 14.48
N THR A 234 -9.11 -0.60 13.17
CA THR A 234 -10.42 -0.45 12.51
C THR A 234 -11.18 -1.78 12.46
N PHE A 235 -12.46 -1.76 12.84
CA PHE A 235 -13.36 -2.93 12.82
C PHE A 235 -14.84 -2.55 12.59
N LYS A 236 -15.12 -1.33 12.12
CA LYS A 236 -16.49 -0.84 11.88
C LYS A 236 -17.17 -1.59 10.74
N ASP A 237 -16.41 -1.92 9.69
CA ASP A 237 -16.91 -2.61 8.52
C ASP A 237 -17.18 -4.08 8.84
N ARG A 238 -16.34 -4.71 9.69
CA ARG A 238 -16.65 -6.01 10.31
C ARG A 238 -18.03 -6.02 10.94
N VAL A 239 -18.33 -5.03 11.78
CA VAL A 239 -19.62 -4.94 12.49
C VAL A 239 -20.78 -4.70 11.52
N LEU A 240 -20.60 -3.82 10.52
CA LEU A 240 -21.61 -3.60 9.49
C LEU A 240 -21.88 -4.86 8.66
N LEU A 241 -20.84 -5.60 8.27
CA LEU A 241 -21.00 -6.85 7.53
C LEU A 241 -21.57 -7.99 8.38
N GLN A 242 -21.37 -7.97 9.70
CA GLN A 242 -21.94 -8.98 10.59
C GLN A 242 -23.41 -8.72 10.90
N ARG A 243 -23.82 -7.46 11.12
CA ARG A 243 -25.16 -7.10 11.61
C ARG A 243 -26.05 -6.40 10.57
N TYR A 244 -25.47 -5.67 9.63
CA TYR A 244 -26.17 -4.79 8.68
C TYR A 244 -25.82 -5.08 7.22
N ALA A 245 -25.37 -6.30 6.90
CA ALA A 245 -24.95 -6.64 5.54
C ALA A 245 -26.07 -6.49 4.50
N ALA A 246 -27.33 -6.69 4.89
CA ALA A 246 -28.47 -6.51 3.99
C ALA A 246 -28.55 -5.06 3.50
N ASP A 247 -28.39 -4.10 4.42
CA ASP A 247 -28.38 -2.66 4.15
C ASP A 247 -27.18 -2.24 3.28
N VAL A 248 -26.01 -2.84 3.51
CA VAL A 248 -24.82 -2.62 2.67
C VAL A 248 -25.06 -3.11 1.24
N ILE A 249 -25.57 -4.33 1.09
CA ILE A 249 -25.89 -4.92 -0.23
C ILE A 249 -26.96 -4.08 -0.93
N GLU A 250 -27.95 -3.60 -0.19
CA GLU A 250 -28.99 -2.71 -0.71
C GLU A 250 -28.40 -1.40 -1.26
N GLY A 251 -27.46 -0.79 -0.55
CA GLY A 251 -26.71 0.37 -1.02
C GLY A 251 -25.86 0.09 -2.26
N MET A 252 -25.27 -1.11 -2.36
CA MET A 252 -24.56 -1.53 -3.57
C MET A 252 -25.50 -1.68 -4.77
N THR A 253 -26.66 -2.32 -4.58
CA THR A 253 -27.67 -2.49 -5.64
C THR A 253 -28.21 -1.13 -6.12
N LEU A 254 -28.45 -0.21 -5.20
CA LEU A 254 -28.81 1.18 -5.49
C LEU A 254 -27.72 1.86 -6.34
N ALA A 255 -26.46 1.78 -5.91
CA ALA A 255 -25.34 2.37 -6.65
C ALA A 255 -25.21 1.77 -8.05
N GLY A 256 -25.36 0.45 -8.18
CA GLY A 256 -25.34 -0.26 -9.45
C GLY A 256 -26.38 0.29 -10.43
N ALA A 257 -27.60 0.50 -9.96
CA ALA A 257 -28.66 1.09 -10.77
C ALA A 257 -28.38 2.53 -11.17
N ILE A 258 -27.91 3.37 -10.24
CA ILE A 258 -27.61 4.79 -10.49
C ILE A 258 -26.47 4.94 -11.51
N VAL A 259 -25.38 4.19 -11.37
CA VAL A 259 -24.26 4.33 -12.30
C VAL A 259 -24.52 3.58 -13.61
N GLY A 260 -25.43 2.61 -13.64
CA GLY A 260 -25.65 1.73 -14.78
C GLY A 260 -24.68 0.55 -14.83
N ALA A 261 -24.27 0.03 -13.67
CA ALA A 261 -23.49 -1.19 -13.55
C ALA A 261 -24.42 -2.41 -13.45
N ARG A 262 -23.97 -3.53 -14.02
CA ARG A 262 -24.66 -4.83 -13.94
C ARG A 262 -23.95 -5.82 -13.01
N ARG A 263 -22.73 -5.48 -12.62
CA ARG A 263 -21.86 -6.35 -11.83
C ARG A 263 -21.23 -5.58 -10.67
N GLY A 264 -21.25 -6.22 -9.53
CA GLY A 264 -20.73 -5.76 -8.27
C GLY A 264 -19.74 -6.75 -7.67
N PHE A 265 -18.74 -6.25 -6.95
CA PHE A 265 -17.85 -7.09 -6.14
C PHE A 265 -17.84 -6.63 -4.69
N ILE A 266 -17.95 -7.56 -3.75
CA ILE A 266 -17.53 -7.31 -2.36
C ILE A 266 -16.12 -7.87 -2.24
N TYR A 267 -15.12 -7.00 -2.14
CA TYR A 267 -13.74 -7.42 -1.87
C TYR A 267 -13.55 -7.54 -0.36
N LEU A 268 -13.63 -8.76 0.16
CA LEU A 268 -13.59 -9.09 1.58
C LEU A 268 -12.18 -9.49 1.98
N ARG A 269 -11.58 -8.87 2.99
CA ARG A 269 -10.25 -9.28 3.48
C ARG A 269 -10.20 -10.74 3.94
N GLY A 270 -9.03 -11.36 3.83
CA GLY A 270 -8.85 -12.79 4.16
C GLY A 270 -9.12 -13.10 5.64
N GLU A 271 -8.85 -12.15 6.53
CA GLU A 271 -9.06 -12.25 7.97
C GLU A 271 -10.53 -12.33 8.36
N TYR A 272 -11.42 -11.84 7.48
CA TYR A 272 -12.87 -11.89 7.65
C TYR A 272 -13.48 -13.12 6.96
N ARG A 273 -12.70 -14.18 6.71
CA ARG A 273 -13.16 -15.44 6.11
C ARG A 273 -14.40 -16.01 6.81
N PHE A 274 -14.52 -15.84 8.13
CA PHE A 274 -15.68 -16.28 8.90
C PHE A 274 -17.01 -15.64 8.46
N LEU A 275 -16.97 -14.47 7.80
CA LEU A 275 -18.15 -13.79 7.24
C LEU A 275 -18.53 -14.28 5.84
N LEU A 276 -17.67 -15.05 5.15
CA LEU A 276 -17.89 -15.44 3.75
C LEU A 276 -19.20 -16.22 3.57
N SER A 277 -19.37 -17.35 4.26
CA SER A 277 -20.56 -18.20 4.12
C SER A 277 -21.87 -17.51 4.56
N PRO A 278 -21.90 -16.73 5.67
CA PRO A 278 -23.04 -15.89 5.99
C PRO A 278 -23.40 -14.88 4.89
N LEU A 279 -22.41 -14.20 4.31
CA LEU A 279 -22.63 -13.21 3.25
C LEU A 279 -23.11 -13.88 1.95
N GLU A 280 -22.53 -15.01 1.54
CA GLU A 280 -23.00 -15.78 0.38
C GLU A 280 -24.45 -16.22 0.55
N SER A 281 -24.80 -16.70 1.74
CA SER A 281 -26.18 -17.09 2.09
C SER A 281 -27.14 -15.90 2.01
N LEU A 282 -26.71 -14.72 2.43
CA LEU A 282 -27.51 -13.49 2.34
C LEU A 282 -27.71 -13.05 0.88
N LEU A 283 -26.67 -13.12 0.04
CA LEU A 283 -26.80 -12.83 -1.39
C LEU A 283 -27.82 -13.77 -2.05
N MET A 284 -27.82 -15.06 -1.71
CA MET A 284 -28.83 -16.01 -2.21
C MET A 284 -30.25 -15.65 -1.76
N LYS A 285 -30.44 -15.28 -0.49
CA LYS A 285 -31.74 -14.84 0.03
C LYS A 285 -32.26 -13.60 -0.71
N ARG A 286 -31.41 -12.60 -0.93
CA ARG A 286 -31.80 -11.37 -1.65
C ARG A 286 -32.11 -11.64 -3.13
N ARG A 287 -31.40 -12.57 -3.78
CA ARG A 287 -31.75 -13.03 -5.13
C ARG A 287 -33.13 -13.68 -5.16
N ALA A 288 -33.43 -14.57 -4.22
CA ALA A 288 -34.73 -15.22 -4.12
C ALA A 288 -35.88 -14.23 -3.84
N ALA A 289 -35.60 -13.13 -3.14
CA ALA A 289 -36.56 -12.06 -2.87
C ALA A 289 -36.73 -11.06 -4.04
N GLY A 290 -35.99 -11.21 -5.15
CA GLY A 290 -36.01 -10.25 -6.26
C GLY A 290 -35.40 -8.89 -5.92
N LEU A 291 -34.48 -8.84 -4.95
CA LEU A 291 -33.78 -7.62 -4.50
C LEU A 291 -32.32 -7.55 -4.97
N LEU A 292 -31.88 -8.58 -5.68
CA LEU A 292 -30.56 -8.73 -6.29
C LEU A 292 -30.66 -9.73 -7.46
N GLY A 293 -29.74 -9.68 -8.41
CA GLY A 293 -29.68 -10.61 -9.53
C GLY A 293 -30.45 -10.06 -10.73
N GLU A 294 -31.25 -10.93 -11.35
CA GLU A 294 -32.08 -10.58 -12.51
C GLU A 294 -33.44 -10.05 -12.07
N SER A 295 -33.98 -9.08 -12.81
CA SER A 295 -35.34 -8.57 -12.64
C SER A 295 -35.65 -8.00 -11.26
N ILE A 296 -34.81 -7.06 -10.79
CA ILE A 296 -34.94 -6.47 -9.44
C ILE A 296 -36.28 -5.72 -9.32
N LEU A 297 -37.02 -6.00 -8.23
CA LEU A 297 -38.40 -5.55 -8.00
C LEU A 297 -39.36 -5.84 -9.18
N GLY A 298 -39.08 -6.88 -9.96
CA GLY A 298 -39.88 -7.28 -11.13
C GLY A 298 -39.58 -6.50 -12.42
N ASP A 299 -38.62 -5.57 -12.42
CA ASP A 299 -38.21 -4.84 -13.63
C ASP A 299 -37.16 -5.63 -14.43
N LEU A 300 -37.57 -6.19 -15.57
CA LEU A 300 -36.72 -6.96 -16.48
C LEU A 300 -35.48 -6.20 -17.00
N ASN A 301 -35.49 -4.87 -16.97
CA ASN A 301 -34.36 -4.05 -17.41
C ASN A 301 -33.37 -3.76 -16.28
N TRP A 302 -33.76 -4.01 -15.04
CA TRP A 302 -32.93 -3.79 -13.87
C TRP A 302 -32.31 -5.11 -13.38
N ARG A 303 -31.02 -5.26 -13.69
CA ARG A 303 -30.21 -6.39 -13.24
C ARG A 303 -28.92 -5.92 -12.58
N PHE A 304 -28.56 -6.54 -11.47
CA PHE A 304 -27.30 -6.29 -10.78
C PHE A 304 -26.89 -7.53 -9.98
N GLU A 305 -25.74 -8.10 -10.33
CA GLU A 305 -25.20 -9.30 -9.69
C GLU A 305 -24.00 -8.94 -8.80
N ILE A 306 -23.89 -9.57 -7.62
CA ILE A 306 -22.77 -9.34 -6.70
C ILE A 306 -22.02 -10.66 -6.48
N GLU A 307 -20.71 -10.60 -6.68
CA GLU A 307 -19.76 -11.67 -6.35
C GLU A 307 -18.89 -11.26 -5.16
N ILE A 308 -18.58 -12.21 -4.26
CA ILE A 308 -17.62 -11.97 -3.17
C ILE A 308 -16.24 -12.41 -3.64
N HIS A 309 -15.26 -11.53 -3.46
CA HIS A 309 -13.86 -11.79 -3.77
C HIS A 309 -13.07 -11.76 -2.47
N LEU A 310 -12.49 -12.91 -2.08
CA LEU A 310 -11.73 -13.00 -0.83
C LEU A 310 -10.27 -12.58 -1.06
N GLY A 311 -9.79 -11.58 -0.31
CA GLY A 311 -8.39 -11.16 -0.28
C GLY A 311 -7.49 -12.19 0.42
N ALA A 312 -6.18 -11.95 0.37
CA ALA A 312 -5.18 -12.91 0.84
C ALA A 312 -4.05 -12.27 1.69
N GLY A 313 -4.38 -11.28 2.53
CA GLY A 313 -3.44 -10.70 3.50
C GLY A 313 -2.47 -9.66 2.89
N ALA A 314 -3.00 -8.51 2.46
CA ALA A 314 -2.19 -7.40 1.98
C ALA A 314 -2.90 -6.06 2.23
N TYR A 315 -2.42 -5.27 3.21
CA TYR A 315 -3.02 -3.98 3.59
C TYR A 315 -3.11 -3.00 2.42
N ILE A 316 -2.10 -3.01 1.53
CA ILE A 316 -2.09 -2.13 0.35
C ILE A 316 -3.28 -2.36 -0.59
N CYS A 317 -3.93 -3.53 -0.55
CA CYS A 317 -5.14 -3.79 -1.33
C CYS A 317 -6.37 -3.01 -0.84
N GLY A 318 -6.28 -2.31 0.30
CA GLY A 318 -7.27 -1.31 0.71
C GLY A 318 -7.21 -0.04 -0.15
N GLU A 319 -6.10 0.22 -0.86
CA GLU A 319 -6.00 1.30 -1.85
C GLU A 319 -6.82 0.97 -3.10
N GLU A 320 -7.61 1.93 -3.58
CA GLU A 320 -8.63 1.72 -4.61
C GLU A 320 -8.12 1.01 -5.88
N SER A 321 -6.95 1.40 -6.39
CA SER A 321 -6.42 0.83 -7.63
C SER A 321 -5.65 -0.47 -7.40
N ALA A 322 -5.00 -0.63 -6.24
CA ALA A 322 -4.40 -1.89 -5.83
C ALA A 322 -5.47 -2.98 -5.62
N LEU A 323 -6.63 -2.62 -5.07
CA LEU A 323 -7.80 -3.50 -4.95
C LEU A 323 -8.24 -4.01 -6.31
N ILE A 324 -8.29 -3.13 -7.31
CA ILE A 324 -8.67 -3.48 -8.68
C ILE A 324 -7.65 -4.43 -9.31
N GLU A 325 -6.35 -4.19 -9.14
CA GLU A 325 -5.31 -5.13 -9.59
C GLU A 325 -5.46 -6.51 -8.94
N SER A 326 -5.78 -6.54 -7.65
CA SER A 326 -6.08 -7.77 -6.90
C SER A 326 -7.30 -8.50 -7.46
N LEU A 327 -8.40 -7.78 -7.72
CA LEU A 327 -9.61 -8.31 -8.37
C LEU A 327 -9.30 -8.94 -9.74
N GLU A 328 -8.41 -8.32 -10.50
CA GLU A 328 -7.94 -8.82 -11.80
C GLU A 328 -7.01 -10.04 -11.68
N GLY A 329 -6.64 -10.44 -10.47
CA GLY A 329 -5.76 -11.57 -10.19
C GLY A 329 -4.29 -11.25 -10.33
N LYS A 330 -3.89 -9.98 -10.19
CA LYS A 330 -2.50 -9.54 -10.21
C LYS A 330 -2.03 -9.18 -8.80
N ARG A 331 -0.75 -8.83 -8.67
CA ARG A 331 -0.23 -8.21 -7.43
C ARG A 331 -0.92 -6.87 -7.19
N GLY A 332 -1.34 -6.61 -5.96
CA GLY A 332 -1.99 -5.36 -5.54
C GLY A 332 -1.06 -4.14 -5.51
N ILE A 333 -0.45 -3.79 -6.64
CA ILE A 333 0.40 -2.61 -6.79
C ILE A 333 -0.48 -1.44 -7.27
N PRO A 334 -0.50 -0.28 -6.55
CA PRO A 334 -1.28 0.86 -6.99
C PRO A 334 -0.96 1.32 -8.41
N ARG A 335 -2.00 1.57 -9.21
CA ARG A 335 -1.86 2.03 -10.60
C ARG A 335 -1.33 3.45 -10.66
N LYS A 336 -0.82 3.82 -11.84
CA LYS A 336 -0.50 5.21 -12.18
C LYS A 336 -1.82 5.94 -12.45
N ARG A 337 -1.92 7.17 -11.97
CA ARG A 337 -3.10 8.04 -12.17
C ARG A 337 -2.62 9.35 -12.80
N PRO A 338 -3.34 9.90 -13.80
CA PRO A 338 -4.50 9.34 -14.51
C PRO A 338 -4.16 8.13 -15.43
N PRO A 339 -5.16 7.34 -15.91
CA PRO A 339 -6.60 7.49 -15.68
C PRO A 339 -7.04 7.05 -14.28
N PHE A 340 -8.13 7.63 -13.79
CA PHE A 340 -8.74 7.23 -12.51
C PHE A 340 -9.67 6.02 -12.69
N PRO A 341 -9.91 5.23 -11.62
CA PRO A 341 -10.80 4.08 -11.68
C PRO A 341 -12.21 4.38 -12.19
N VAL A 342 -12.74 5.58 -11.88
CA VAL A 342 -14.05 6.04 -12.36
C VAL A 342 -14.13 6.20 -13.88
N SER A 343 -12.99 6.29 -14.57
CA SER A 343 -12.91 6.34 -16.03
C SER A 343 -12.42 5.00 -16.60
N ALA A 344 -11.37 4.42 -16.02
CA ALA A 344 -10.79 3.14 -16.45
C ALA A 344 -10.27 2.35 -15.23
N GLY A 345 -11.15 1.55 -14.65
CA GLY A 345 -10.90 0.69 -13.48
C GLY A 345 -10.77 -0.78 -13.86
N TYR A 346 -11.64 -1.63 -13.31
CA TYR A 346 -11.60 -3.07 -13.50
C TYR A 346 -11.73 -3.45 -14.98
N ARG A 347 -10.67 -4.07 -15.51
CA ARG A 347 -10.50 -4.44 -16.93
C ARG A 347 -10.72 -3.27 -17.89
N GLY A 348 -10.36 -2.06 -17.47
CA GLY A 348 -10.52 -0.82 -18.24
C GLY A 348 -11.94 -0.24 -18.21
N LEU A 349 -12.90 -0.87 -17.53
CA LEU A 349 -14.27 -0.36 -17.40
C LEU A 349 -14.37 0.71 -16.31
N PRO A 350 -15.22 1.75 -16.48
CA PRO A 350 -15.53 2.69 -15.40
C PRO A 350 -15.99 1.95 -14.14
N THR A 351 -15.29 2.19 -13.04
CA THR A 351 -15.48 1.45 -11.79
C THR A 351 -15.63 2.40 -10.61
N VAL A 352 -16.70 2.22 -9.85
CA VAL A 352 -16.88 2.89 -8.55
C VAL A 352 -16.41 1.95 -7.45
N VAL A 353 -15.41 2.37 -6.69
CA VAL A 353 -15.03 1.71 -5.44
C VAL A 353 -15.49 2.56 -4.26
N ASN A 354 -16.32 2.02 -3.37
CA ASN A 354 -16.68 2.68 -2.12
C ASN A 354 -16.51 1.74 -0.93
N ASN A 355 -16.32 2.33 0.26
CA ASN A 355 -16.22 1.61 1.52
C ASN A 355 -17.60 1.09 1.98
N VAL A 356 -17.62 0.02 2.77
CA VAL A 356 -18.84 -0.60 3.35
C VAL A 356 -19.77 0.43 4.01
N GLU A 357 -19.25 1.28 4.90
CA GLU A 357 -20.04 2.32 5.58
C GLU A 357 -20.63 3.36 4.61
N THR A 358 -20.01 3.55 3.45
CA THR A 358 -20.53 4.48 2.43
C THR A 358 -21.77 3.92 1.75
N PHE A 359 -21.79 2.63 1.41
CA PHE A 359 -22.99 1.98 0.87
C PHE A 359 -24.10 1.89 1.92
N PHE A 360 -23.75 1.58 3.16
CA PHE A 360 -24.67 1.58 4.29
C PHE A 360 -25.38 2.94 4.47
N ALA A 361 -24.61 4.04 4.39
CA ALA A 361 -25.17 5.40 4.43
C ALA A 361 -26.02 5.73 3.21
N ALA A 362 -25.57 5.37 2.00
CA ALA A 362 -26.28 5.64 0.76
C ALA A 362 -27.68 5.00 0.72
N ALA A 363 -27.81 3.76 1.21
CA ALA A 363 -29.12 3.09 1.33
C ALA A 363 -30.09 3.87 2.23
N ARG A 364 -29.59 4.40 3.36
CA ARG A 364 -30.40 5.19 4.31
C ARG A 364 -30.79 6.54 3.74
N ILE A 365 -29.86 7.21 3.05
CA ILE A 365 -30.13 8.49 2.38
C ILE A 365 -31.24 8.30 1.34
N ALA A 366 -31.17 7.26 0.51
CA ALA A 366 -32.22 6.99 -0.48
C ALA A 366 -33.61 6.74 0.13
N HIS A 367 -33.67 6.19 1.34
CA HIS A 367 -34.94 5.93 2.03
C HIS A 367 -35.47 7.14 2.81
N TYR A 368 -34.62 7.82 3.59
CA TYR A 368 -35.02 8.90 4.49
C TYR A 368 -34.84 10.31 3.90
N GLY A 369 -34.15 10.44 2.77
CA GLY A 369 -33.84 11.69 2.08
C GLY A 369 -32.57 12.38 2.58
N SER A 370 -32.01 13.28 1.75
CA SER A 370 -30.80 14.05 2.06
C SER A 370 -30.93 14.94 3.30
N GLU A 371 -32.09 15.54 3.54
CA GLU A 371 -32.31 16.39 4.71
C GLU A 371 -32.14 15.62 6.02
N TRP A 372 -32.63 14.39 6.09
CA TRP A 372 -32.48 13.54 7.27
C TRP A 372 -31.00 13.35 7.63
N PHE A 373 -30.16 13.12 6.62
CA PHE A 373 -28.73 12.94 6.81
C PHE A 373 -28.01 14.23 7.23
N ARG A 374 -28.36 15.37 6.60
CA ARG A 374 -27.76 16.68 6.89
C ARG A 374 -28.15 17.29 8.23
N ARG A 375 -29.28 16.86 8.83
CA ARG A 375 -29.68 17.32 10.17
C ARG A 375 -28.69 16.93 11.27
N ARG A 376 -27.77 16.00 10.98
CA ARG A 376 -26.69 15.59 11.89
C ARG A 376 -25.33 15.96 11.31
N GLY A 377 -24.34 16.10 12.19
CA GLY A 377 -22.97 16.45 11.83
C GLY A 377 -22.67 17.92 12.03
N SER A 378 -21.54 18.38 11.48
CA SER A 378 -21.09 19.76 11.53
C SER A 378 -21.48 20.52 10.25
N SER A 379 -21.13 21.80 10.18
CA SER A 379 -21.25 22.61 8.95
C SER A 379 -20.39 22.09 7.80
N HIS A 380 -19.31 21.36 8.10
CA HIS A 380 -18.29 20.90 7.15
C HIS A 380 -18.44 19.41 6.78
N SER A 381 -18.91 18.61 7.73
CA SER A 381 -19.03 17.16 7.62
C SER A 381 -20.43 16.71 8.02
N THR A 382 -21.23 16.29 7.04
CA THR A 382 -22.62 15.89 7.26
C THR A 382 -22.75 14.44 7.71
N GLY A 383 -23.82 14.18 8.46
CA GLY A 383 -24.22 12.87 8.97
C GLY A 383 -23.46 12.44 10.22
N THR A 384 -23.49 11.13 10.48
CA THR A 384 -22.74 10.50 11.56
C THR A 384 -21.52 9.74 11.03
N LYS A 385 -20.59 9.44 11.92
CA LYS A 385 -19.39 8.63 11.71
C LYS A 385 -19.37 7.46 12.68
N LEU A 386 -19.02 6.28 12.18
CA LEU A 386 -18.74 5.12 13.00
C LEU A 386 -17.27 5.11 13.45
N LEU A 387 -17.06 5.01 14.76
CA LEU A 387 -15.74 4.96 15.39
C LEU A 387 -15.49 3.57 16.00
N SER A 388 -14.36 2.99 15.60
CA SER A 388 -13.77 1.77 16.15
C SER A 388 -12.85 2.15 17.31
N ILE A 389 -13.36 2.07 18.53
CA ILE A 389 -12.61 2.43 19.74
C ILE A 389 -11.94 1.20 20.34
N SER A 390 -10.63 1.28 20.56
CA SER A 390 -9.81 0.21 21.14
C SER A 390 -8.64 0.76 21.95
N GLY A 391 -7.87 -0.14 22.59
CA GLY A 391 -6.74 0.22 23.45
C GLY A 391 -7.14 0.37 24.91
N ASP A 392 -6.54 1.34 25.61
CA ASP A 392 -6.67 1.53 27.06
C ASP A 392 -7.97 2.25 27.43
N CYS A 393 -9.09 1.53 27.34
CA CYS A 393 -10.42 2.00 27.73
C CYS A 393 -11.26 0.86 28.34
N GLU A 394 -12.25 1.20 29.17
CA GLU A 394 -13.14 0.22 29.81
C GLU A 394 -14.11 -0.45 28.85
N LEU A 395 -14.58 0.29 27.84
CA LEU A 395 -15.64 -0.15 26.92
C LEU A 395 -15.19 -0.10 25.45
N PRO A 396 -14.23 -0.95 25.02
CA PRO A 396 -13.87 -1.03 23.61
C PRO A 396 -15.07 -1.51 22.77
N GLY A 397 -15.17 -1.01 21.54
CA GLY A 397 -16.26 -1.34 20.64
C GLY A 397 -16.61 -0.27 19.61
N LEU A 398 -17.77 -0.41 18.99
CA LEU A 398 -18.27 0.49 17.95
C LEU A 398 -19.14 1.59 18.56
N TYR A 399 -18.81 2.83 18.23
CA TYR A 399 -19.55 4.02 18.64
C TYR A 399 -19.97 4.84 17.42
N GLU A 400 -21.25 5.14 17.29
CA GLU A 400 -21.74 6.11 16.30
C GLU A 400 -21.79 7.50 16.92
N TYR A 401 -21.25 8.52 16.24
CA TYR A 401 -21.37 9.93 16.65
C TYR A 401 -21.75 10.83 15.47
N PRO A 402 -22.49 11.93 15.68
CA PRO A 402 -22.49 13.02 14.71
C PRO A 402 -21.07 13.58 14.55
N PHE A 403 -20.69 13.97 13.33
CA PHE A 403 -19.47 14.76 13.14
C PHE A 403 -19.50 16.03 13.99
N GLY A 404 -18.33 16.46 14.46
CA GLY A 404 -18.17 17.57 15.39
C GLY A 404 -18.02 17.17 16.85
N VAL A 405 -18.15 15.88 17.20
CA VAL A 405 -17.86 15.38 18.55
C VAL A 405 -16.38 15.61 18.90
N SER A 406 -16.08 16.07 20.12
CA SER A 406 -14.69 16.22 20.57
C SER A 406 -14.07 14.88 20.96
N ILE A 407 -12.74 14.77 20.81
CA ILE A 407 -12.02 13.57 21.26
C ILE A 407 -12.19 13.37 22.76
N ALA A 408 -12.18 14.44 23.56
CA ALA A 408 -12.42 14.40 25.00
C ALA A 408 -13.76 13.73 25.36
N GLN A 409 -14.85 14.05 24.62
CA GLN A 409 -16.14 13.38 24.83
C GLN A 409 -16.07 11.89 24.52
N VAL A 410 -15.39 11.52 23.43
CA VAL A 410 -15.23 10.11 23.05
C VAL A 410 -14.42 9.34 24.10
N LEU A 411 -13.37 9.95 24.66
CA LEU A 411 -12.57 9.36 25.75
C LEU A 411 -13.40 9.16 27.02
N ALA A 412 -14.23 10.13 27.38
CA ALA A 412 -15.14 10.02 28.52
C ALA A 412 -16.17 8.89 28.33
N ASP A 413 -16.79 8.80 27.14
CA ASP A 413 -17.83 7.82 26.83
C ASP A 413 -17.32 6.36 26.79
N CYS A 414 -16.04 6.14 26.50
CA CYS A 414 -15.43 4.81 26.53
C CYS A 414 -14.74 4.46 27.87
N GLY A 415 -14.77 5.37 28.85
CA GLY A 415 -14.17 5.16 30.17
C GLY A 415 -12.64 5.17 30.15
N ALA A 416 -12.02 5.94 29.26
CA ALA A 416 -10.56 6.05 29.22
C ALA A 416 -10.03 6.95 30.34
N THR A 417 -8.96 6.52 31.00
CA THR A 417 -8.34 7.24 32.13
C THR A 417 -6.83 7.37 31.93
N GLU A 418 -6.24 8.41 32.52
CA GLU A 418 -4.79 8.69 32.43
C GLU A 418 -4.25 8.65 30.98
N VAL A 419 -5.03 9.15 30.02
CA VAL A 419 -4.71 9.09 28.59
C VAL A 419 -3.53 10.02 28.28
N GLN A 420 -2.48 9.48 27.65
CA GLN A 420 -1.34 10.27 27.19
C GLN A 420 -1.37 10.51 25.68
N ALA A 421 -2.01 9.63 24.91
CA ALA A 421 -2.04 9.72 23.46
C ALA A 421 -3.27 9.03 22.87
N VAL A 422 -3.73 9.53 21.73
CA VAL A 422 -4.78 8.91 20.92
C VAL A 422 -4.28 8.80 19.49
N GLN A 423 -4.16 7.58 18.97
CA GLN A 423 -3.91 7.36 17.54
C GLN A 423 -5.24 7.37 16.80
N ILE A 424 -5.48 8.43 16.03
CA ILE A 424 -6.66 8.56 15.18
C ILE A 424 -6.36 8.08 13.77
N ALA A 425 -7.37 7.54 13.08
CA ALA A 425 -7.30 7.09 11.68
C ALA A 425 -6.32 5.93 11.42
N GLY A 426 -6.04 5.14 12.45
CA GLY A 426 -5.16 3.97 12.36
C GLY A 426 -3.67 4.33 12.32
N ALA A 427 -2.82 3.37 11.98
CA ALA A 427 -1.37 3.55 11.88
C ALA A 427 -0.97 4.63 10.86
N ALA A 428 -1.77 4.81 9.80
CA ALA A 428 -1.54 5.83 8.78
C ALA A 428 -1.96 7.26 9.20
N GLY A 429 -2.66 7.38 10.32
CA GLY A 429 -3.22 8.64 10.79
C GLY A 429 -2.25 9.49 11.61
N GLN A 430 -2.77 10.08 12.69
CA GLN A 430 -2.04 10.99 13.56
C GLN A 430 -2.07 10.51 15.02
N THR A 431 -0.98 10.69 15.74
CA THR A 431 -0.91 10.50 17.20
C THR A 431 -1.12 11.83 17.90
N LEU A 432 -2.29 12.00 18.48
CA LEU A 432 -2.70 13.23 19.15
C LEU A 432 -2.27 13.23 20.62
N ALA A 433 -1.72 14.35 21.07
CA ALA A 433 -1.36 14.59 22.48
C ALA A 433 -2.54 15.19 23.27
N PRO A 434 -2.51 15.24 24.62
CA PRO A 434 -3.65 15.68 25.41
C PRO A 434 -4.11 17.13 25.13
N ILE A 435 -3.20 18.00 24.69
CA ILE A 435 -3.52 19.37 24.28
C ILE A 435 -4.42 19.44 23.04
N GLU A 436 -4.52 18.35 22.29
CA GLU A 436 -5.33 18.23 21.08
C GLU A 436 -6.67 17.53 21.32
N PHE A 437 -7.00 17.10 22.54
CA PHE A 437 -8.23 16.34 22.80
C PHE A 437 -9.52 17.16 22.70
N GLU A 438 -9.41 18.49 22.66
CA GLU A 438 -10.56 19.36 22.38
C GLU A 438 -10.87 19.48 20.87
N ARG A 439 -10.00 18.94 20.00
CA ARG A 439 -10.25 18.90 18.55
C ARG A 439 -11.49 18.06 18.26
N ALA A 440 -12.19 18.44 17.20
CA ALA A 440 -13.42 17.79 16.78
C ALA A 440 -13.12 16.72 15.74
N ILE A 441 -13.79 15.57 15.86
CA ILE A 441 -13.81 14.54 14.83
C ILE A 441 -14.61 15.09 13.64
N ASP A 442 -13.86 15.54 12.63
CA ASP A 442 -14.36 16.19 11.42
C ASP A 442 -13.39 15.96 10.25
N CYS A 443 -13.88 15.94 9.02
CA CYS A 443 -13.03 15.84 7.84
C CYS A 443 -12.06 17.04 7.68
N GLU A 444 -12.39 18.20 8.26
CA GLU A 444 -11.56 19.41 8.20
C GLU A 444 -10.67 19.63 9.43
N ASP A 445 -10.88 18.87 10.52
CA ASP A 445 -10.08 18.91 11.74
C ASP A 445 -9.44 17.53 12.02
N ALA A 446 -9.96 16.75 12.99
CA ALA A 446 -9.44 15.44 13.31
C ALA A 446 -10.06 14.36 12.39
N SER A 447 -9.60 14.34 11.14
CA SER A 447 -10.11 13.43 10.11
C SER A 447 -9.80 11.97 10.42
N THR A 448 -10.78 11.09 10.24
CA THR A 448 -10.62 9.65 10.51
C THR A 448 -11.38 8.75 9.55
N GLY A 449 -10.72 7.65 9.18
CA GLY A 449 -11.36 6.50 8.56
C GLY A 449 -12.29 5.76 9.52
N GLY A 450 -12.15 5.95 10.84
CA GLY A 450 -13.00 5.37 11.88
C GLY A 450 -12.22 4.82 13.08
N SER A 451 -10.94 4.47 12.93
CA SER A 451 -10.12 3.97 14.04
C SER A 451 -9.77 5.08 15.05
N LEU A 452 -9.84 4.72 16.34
CA LEU A 452 -9.37 5.50 17.47
C LEU A 452 -8.77 4.55 18.52
N MET A 453 -7.43 4.48 18.58
CA MET A 453 -6.69 3.68 19.55
C MET A 453 -6.20 4.56 20.70
N ILE A 454 -6.49 4.15 21.92
CA ILE A 454 -6.23 4.93 23.14
C ILE A 454 -5.00 4.36 23.86
N PHE A 455 -4.08 5.23 24.26
CA PHE A 455 -2.90 4.87 25.04
C PHE A 455 -2.83 5.67 26.34
N ASN A 456 -2.84 4.97 27.48
CA ASN A 456 -2.67 5.59 28.79
C ASN A 456 -1.18 5.83 29.10
N ARG A 457 -0.88 6.55 30.19
CA ARG A 457 0.48 6.91 30.65
C ARG A 457 1.43 5.74 30.93
N GLN A 458 0.95 4.50 30.99
CA GLN A 458 1.79 3.32 31.19
C GLN A 458 2.41 2.81 29.88
N ARG A 459 1.93 3.28 28.72
CA ARG A 459 2.39 2.82 27.42
C ARG A 459 3.67 3.53 26.96
N ASP A 460 4.52 2.78 26.28
CA ASP A 460 5.73 3.32 25.66
C ASP A 460 5.44 3.80 24.23
N MET A 461 5.46 5.11 24.01
CA MET A 461 5.21 5.68 22.68
C MET A 461 6.31 5.35 21.65
N VAL A 462 7.53 5.01 22.08
CA VAL A 462 8.57 4.49 21.17
C VAL A 462 8.18 3.11 20.65
N GLN A 463 7.60 2.25 21.51
CA GLN A 463 7.09 0.94 21.11
C GLN A 463 5.91 1.06 20.13
N VAL A 464 5.03 2.04 20.31
CA VAL A 464 3.93 2.33 19.37
C VAL A 464 4.48 2.71 17.99
N ALA A 465 5.37 3.70 17.93
CA ALA A 465 6.00 4.14 16.67
C ALA A 465 6.78 3.01 16.00
N ARG A 466 7.43 2.16 16.80
CA ARG A 466 8.12 0.96 16.32
C ARG A 466 7.17 -0.04 15.66
N ASN A 467 6.07 -0.38 16.33
CA ASN A 467 5.07 -1.32 15.79
C ASN A 467 4.56 -0.85 14.43
N PHE A 468 4.19 0.43 14.31
CA PHE A 468 3.71 0.99 13.05
C PHE A 468 4.81 1.07 11.98
N SER A 469 6.06 1.36 12.35
CA SER A 469 7.18 1.36 11.41
C SER A 469 7.46 -0.03 10.83
N HIS A 470 7.39 -1.08 11.66
CA HIS A 470 7.46 -2.48 11.20
C HIS A 470 6.28 -2.84 10.28
N PHE A 471 5.07 -2.44 10.66
CA PHE A 471 3.86 -2.63 9.84
C PHE A 471 4.01 -2.02 8.44
N PHE A 472 4.41 -0.75 8.32
CA PHE A 472 4.58 -0.12 7.00
C PHE A 472 5.73 -0.71 6.18
N ALA A 473 6.80 -1.17 6.83
CA ALA A 473 7.87 -1.88 6.14
C ALA A 473 7.39 -3.23 5.56
N HIS A 474 6.54 -3.94 6.30
CA HIS A 474 5.95 -5.22 5.89
C HIS A 474 4.88 -5.08 4.78
N GLU A 475 4.03 -4.06 4.90
CA GLU A 475 2.87 -3.84 4.01
C GLU A 475 3.19 -3.01 2.75
N SER A 476 4.39 -2.45 2.66
CA SER A 476 4.86 -1.77 1.45
C SER A 476 4.78 -2.69 0.23
N CYS A 477 4.11 -2.30 -0.86
CA CYS A 477 4.05 -3.10 -2.08
C CYS A 477 5.41 -3.31 -2.77
N GLY A 478 6.44 -2.55 -2.38
CA GLY A 478 7.78 -2.64 -2.95
C GLY A 478 7.94 -1.98 -4.33
N PHE A 479 6.97 -1.18 -4.79
CA PHE A 479 7.02 -0.57 -6.12
C PHE A 479 7.96 0.64 -6.22
N CYS A 480 7.69 1.70 -5.44
CA CYS A 480 8.47 2.93 -5.53
C CYS A 480 9.61 2.94 -4.49
N THR A 481 10.77 3.41 -4.92
CA THR A 481 12.00 3.45 -4.11
C THR A 481 11.84 4.16 -2.75
N PRO A 482 11.27 5.38 -2.66
CA PRO A 482 11.17 6.06 -1.37
C PRO A 482 10.38 5.23 -0.35
N CYS A 483 9.26 4.63 -0.76
CA CYS A 483 8.48 3.78 0.13
C CYS A 483 9.17 2.43 0.40
N ARG A 484 9.71 1.74 -0.60
CA ARG A 484 10.34 0.42 -0.42
C ARG A 484 11.57 0.44 0.49
N VAL A 485 12.45 1.40 0.27
CA VAL A 485 13.74 1.53 0.98
C VAL A 485 13.57 2.36 2.24
N GLY A 486 12.85 3.48 2.13
CA GLY A 486 12.76 4.42 3.24
C GLY A 486 11.91 3.90 4.41
N THR A 487 10.86 3.10 4.20
CA THR A 487 10.15 2.47 5.34
C THR A 487 11.04 1.47 6.08
N ALA A 488 11.91 0.75 5.38
CA ALA A 488 12.91 -0.12 6.00
C ALA A 488 13.94 0.68 6.81
N LEU A 489 14.42 1.82 6.29
CA LEU A 489 15.31 2.71 7.04
C LEU A 489 14.64 3.33 8.27
N LEU A 490 13.37 3.73 8.17
CA LEU A 490 12.60 4.24 9.32
C LEU A 490 12.46 3.16 10.41
N ARG A 491 12.09 1.93 10.02
CA ARG A 491 12.04 0.77 10.91
C ARG A 491 13.39 0.55 11.60
N ASP A 492 14.49 0.49 10.84
CA ASP A 492 15.82 0.21 11.39
C ASP A 492 16.31 1.34 12.31
N GLY A 493 16.00 2.60 11.99
CA GLY A 493 16.32 3.75 12.83
C GLY A 493 15.53 3.78 14.14
N ILE A 494 14.24 3.42 14.11
CA ILE A 494 13.44 3.27 15.33
C ILE A 494 13.87 2.05 16.15
N ASP A 495 14.25 0.94 15.51
CA ASP A 495 14.85 -0.21 16.20
C ASP A 495 16.15 0.18 16.92
N LYS A 496 16.99 1.01 16.28
CA LYS A 496 18.19 1.56 16.89
C LYS A 496 17.88 2.49 18.07
N LEU A 497 16.82 3.29 17.95
CA LEU A 497 16.33 4.14 19.03
C LEU A 497 15.81 3.33 20.21
N GLU A 498 15.04 2.26 19.96
CA GLU A 498 14.53 1.37 21.00
C GLU A 498 15.68 0.71 21.79
N ARG A 499 16.76 0.31 21.11
CA ARG A 499 17.96 -0.27 21.74
C ARG A 499 18.83 0.72 22.53
N GLY A 500 18.53 2.02 22.51
CA GLY A 500 19.37 3.02 23.15
C GLY A 500 20.69 3.30 22.41
N GLU A 501 20.71 3.07 21.10
CA GLU A 501 21.91 3.17 20.26
C GLU A 501 21.87 4.39 19.33
N ALA A 502 20.73 5.09 19.23
CA ALA A 502 20.54 6.19 18.31
C ALA A 502 21.23 7.48 18.80
N SER A 503 21.74 8.27 17.85
CA SER A 503 22.30 9.60 18.05
C SER A 503 21.40 10.69 17.48
N CYS A 504 21.74 11.96 17.73
CA CYS A 504 21.09 13.10 17.09
C CYS A 504 21.17 13.10 15.57
N HIS A 505 22.23 12.52 15.01
CA HIS A 505 22.35 12.37 13.57
C HIS A 505 21.27 11.43 13.03
N ASP A 506 21.00 10.31 13.72
CA ASP A 506 19.96 9.37 13.31
C ASP A 506 18.57 10.03 13.31
N LEU A 507 18.25 10.85 14.32
CA LEU A 507 16.96 11.56 14.36
C LEU A 507 16.80 12.53 13.19
N ARG A 508 17.86 13.25 12.81
CA ARG A 508 17.84 14.11 11.61
C ARG A 508 17.70 13.29 10.32
N GLN A 509 18.29 12.11 10.26
CA GLN A 509 18.09 11.21 9.11
C GLN A 509 16.65 10.71 9.02
N LEU A 510 16.04 10.33 10.16
CA LEU A 510 14.63 9.93 10.22
C LEU A 510 13.72 11.03 9.70
N ASP A 511 13.90 12.28 10.13
CA ASP A 511 13.12 13.44 9.66
C ASP A 511 13.28 13.70 8.15
N GLN A 512 14.51 13.60 7.63
CA GLN A 512 14.79 13.75 6.19
C GLN A 512 14.11 12.65 5.35
N ILE A 513 14.21 11.39 5.79
CA ILE A 513 13.56 10.25 5.14
C ILE A 513 12.04 10.44 5.19
N ALA A 514 11.50 10.81 6.34
CA ALA A 514 10.08 11.05 6.54
C ALA A 514 9.53 12.11 5.58
N THR A 515 10.22 13.24 5.47
CA THR A 515 9.84 14.32 4.53
C THR A 515 9.86 13.84 3.07
N LEU A 516 10.86 13.03 2.69
CA LEU A 516 10.94 12.47 1.35
C LEU A 516 9.82 11.47 1.07
N LEU A 517 9.49 10.59 2.02
CA LEU A 517 8.37 9.65 1.89
C LEU A 517 7.06 10.40 1.66
N HIS A 518 6.83 11.43 2.48
CA HIS A 518 5.63 12.22 2.46
C HIS A 518 5.36 12.85 1.08
N LYS A 519 6.39 13.46 0.47
CA LYS A 519 6.24 14.21 -0.79
C LYS A 519 6.62 13.43 -2.04
N GLY A 520 7.45 12.39 -1.89
CA GLY A 520 8.06 11.66 -3.00
C GLY A 520 7.40 10.33 -3.35
N SER A 521 6.55 9.78 -2.48
CA SER A 521 5.92 8.47 -2.68
C SER A 521 4.85 8.44 -3.78
N HIS A 522 4.61 7.25 -4.34
CA HIS A 522 3.65 7.03 -5.44
C HIS A 522 2.18 6.97 -4.98
N CYS A 523 1.93 6.49 -3.77
CA CYS A 523 0.58 6.28 -3.24
C CYS A 523 0.49 6.71 -1.77
N GLY A 524 -0.73 6.74 -1.24
CA GLY A 524 -1.03 7.19 0.13
C GLY A 524 -0.24 6.46 1.22
N LEU A 525 -0.05 5.14 1.11
CA LEU A 525 0.74 4.35 2.08
C LEU A 525 2.12 4.96 2.29
N GLY A 526 2.88 5.22 1.20
CA GLY A 526 4.21 5.79 1.33
C GLY A 526 4.19 7.24 1.82
N GLN A 527 3.11 7.99 1.59
CA GLN A 527 2.97 9.37 2.03
C GLN A 527 2.68 9.49 3.54
N THR A 528 2.05 8.47 4.13
CA THR A 528 1.65 8.44 5.54
C THR A 528 2.51 7.51 6.41
N ALA A 529 3.30 6.62 5.81
CA ALA A 529 4.12 5.64 6.54
C ALA A 529 5.14 6.27 7.52
N ALA A 530 5.46 7.55 7.35
CA ALA A 530 6.37 8.27 8.23
C ALA A 530 5.68 9.01 9.39
N ASN A 531 4.34 9.10 9.38
CA ASN A 531 3.58 9.84 10.41
C ASN A 531 3.89 9.34 11.83
N PRO A 532 3.92 8.02 12.12
CA PRO A 532 4.22 7.54 13.47
C PRO A 532 5.56 8.03 14.01
N VAL A 533 6.57 8.13 13.14
CA VAL A 533 7.90 8.61 13.50
C VAL A 533 7.87 10.12 13.73
N LEU A 534 7.23 10.88 12.84
CA LEU A 534 7.13 12.34 12.97
C LEU A 534 6.34 12.73 14.22
N ASP A 535 5.22 12.06 14.50
CA ASP A 535 4.39 12.34 15.67
C ASP A 535 5.14 12.00 16.96
N LEU A 536 5.89 10.89 17.00
CA LEU A 536 6.79 10.57 18.12
C LEU A 536 7.79 11.71 18.36
N LEU A 537 8.47 12.16 17.29
CA LEU A 537 9.51 13.17 17.38
C LEU A 537 8.97 14.53 17.82
N ASN A 538 7.78 14.91 17.35
CA ASN A 538 7.19 16.23 17.62
C ASN A 538 6.44 16.27 18.96
N ASN A 539 5.67 15.24 19.29
CA ASN A 539 4.71 15.28 20.40
C ASN A 539 5.23 14.59 21.66
N PHE A 540 6.21 13.67 21.53
CA PHE A 540 6.68 12.84 22.64
C PHE A 540 8.21 12.86 22.82
N PRO A 541 8.86 14.04 22.92
CA PRO A 541 10.32 14.16 23.06
C PRO A 541 10.86 13.42 24.28
N ALA A 542 10.16 13.50 25.41
CA ALA A 542 10.57 12.85 26.65
C ALA A 542 10.67 11.31 26.52
N SER A 543 9.87 10.70 25.64
CA SER A 543 9.84 9.24 25.45
C SER A 543 11.11 8.69 24.80
N TYR A 544 11.80 9.49 23.99
CA TYR A 544 13.00 9.04 23.26
C TYR A 544 14.30 9.70 23.73
N GLN A 545 14.25 10.89 24.33
CA GLN A 545 15.46 11.62 24.76
C GLN A 545 16.37 10.80 25.69
N GLN A 546 15.79 10.01 26.60
CA GLN A 546 16.55 9.15 27.52
C GLN A 546 17.24 7.97 26.81
N ARG A 547 16.87 7.67 25.57
CA ARG A 547 17.42 6.57 24.75
C ARG A 547 18.47 7.06 23.75
N LEU A 548 18.76 8.35 23.73
CA LEU A 548 19.79 8.91 22.86
C LEU A 548 21.17 8.76 23.50
N ARG A 549 22.15 8.43 22.66
CA ARG A 549 23.56 8.52 23.04
C ARG A 549 24.03 9.96 22.99
N ALA A 550 24.98 10.29 23.86
CA ALA A 550 25.61 11.62 23.91
C ALA A 550 26.54 11.90 22.73
N SER A 551 26.98 10.87 22.00
CA SER A 551 27.82 11.02 20.80
C SER A 551 27.00 11.58 19.64
N ASP A 552 27.63 12.42 18.80
CA ASP A 552 26.96 13.00 17.63
C ASP A 552 26.63 11.95 16.55
N TYR A 553 27.37 10.85 16.51
CA TYR A 553 27.21 9.77 15.52
C TYR A 553 27.58 8.42 16.13
N GLU A 554 26.75 7.41 15.86
CA GLU A 554 27.00 6.01 16.23
C GLU A 554 26.68 5.10 15.04
N PRO A 555 27.45 4.05 14.77
CA PRO A 555 27.13 3.08 13.73
C PRO A 555 25.83 2.32 14.01
N ALA A 556 25.07 1.98 12.97
CA ALA A 556 23.81 1.23 13.09
C ALA A 556 23.96 -0.26 13.43
N PHE A 557 25.20 -0.77 13.45
CA PHE A 557 25.53 -2.16 13.75
C PHE A 557 26.60 -2.23 14.84
N ASN A 558 26.56 -3.28 15.65
CA ASN A 558 27.58 -3.53 16.67
C ASN A 558 28.89 -3.94 15.98
N LEU A 559 29.87 -3.03 15.97
CA LEU A 559 31.20 -3.24 15.38
C LEU A 559 31.91 -4.48 15.94
N GLN A 560 31.80 -4.72 17.26
CA GLN A 560 32.43 -5.87 17.89
C GLN A 560 31.77 -7.18 17.44
N ALA A 561 30.44 -7.20 17.31
CA ALA A 561 29.69 -8.34 16.82
C ALA A 561 30.00 -8.62 15.33
N ALA A 562 30.09 -7.58 14.50
CA ALA A 562 30.46 -7.71 13.08
C ALA A 562 31.88 -8.29 12.90
N LEU A 563 32.82 -7.90 13.77
CA LEU A 563 34.19 -8.46 13.77
C LEU A 563 34.28 -9.87 14.36
N SER A 564 33.28 -10.32 15.11
CA SER A 564 33.28 -11.66 15.71
C SER A 564 33.24 -12.78 14.68
N GLU A 565 32.62 -12.56 13.52
CA GLU A 565 32.59 -13.52 12.41
C GLU A 565 33.98 -13.69 11.78
N SER A 566 34.70 -12.58 11.57
CA SER A 566 36.11 -12.62 11.18
C SER A 566 37.01 -13.23 12.26
N GLY A 567 36.73 -12.97 13.54
CA GLY A 567 37.45 -13.56 14.66
C GLY A 567 37.28 -15.08 14.73
N ARG A 568 36.05 -15.57 14.47
CA ARG A 568 35.73 -17.00 14.37
C ARG A 568 36.49 -17.68 13.24
N LEU A 569 36.58 -17.06 12.07
CA LEU A 569 37.33 -17.57 10.92
C LEU A 569 38.85 -17.58 11.15
N ARG A 570 39.36 -16.68 12.01
CA ARG A 570 40.79 -16.55 12.33
C ARG A 570 41.21 -17.26 13.63
N HIS A 571 40.28 -17.90 14.34
CA HIS A 571 40.48 -18.44 15.70
C HIS A 571 41.10 -17.45 16.70
N GLN A 572 40.77 -16.15 16.58
CA GLN A 572 41.27 -15.11 17.47
C GLN A 572 40.12 -14.21 17.93
N PRO A 573 40.10 -13.80 19.22
CA PRO A 573 39.11 -12.82 19.67
C PRO A 573 39.34 -11.49 18.94
N PRO A 574 38.27 -10.81 18.49
CA PRO A 574 38.39 -9.51 17.85
C PRO A 574 38.98 -8.49 18.85
N PRO A 575 39.90 -7.59 18.40
CA PRO A 575 40.47 -6.56 19.27
C PRO A 575 39.36 -5.65 19.83
N PRO A 576 39.49 -5.15 21.06
CA PRO A 576 38.50 -4.23 21.63
C PRO A 576 38.54 -2.89 20.91
N ILE A 577 37.39 -2.40 20.46
CA ILE A 577 37.24 -1.07 19.85
C ILE A 577 36.84 -0.07 20.94
N ALA A 578 37.72 0.90 21.21
CA ALA A 578 37.41 2.04 22.06
C ALA A 578 36.76 3.15 21.21
N THR A 579 35.45 3.35 21.34
CA THR A 579 34.75 4.53 20.78
C THR A 579 34.66 5.61 21.86
N THR A 580 35.66 6.48 21.94
CA THR A 580 35.58 7.73 22.69
C THR A 580 35.40 8.90 21.73
N LEU A 581 34.15 9.29 21.50
CA LEU A 581 33.80 10.61 20.97
C LEU A 581 32.77 11.21 21.93
N SER A 582 33.25 12.09 22.80
CA SER A 582 32.41 12.95 23.64
C SER A 582 31.94 14.14 22.80
N ALA A 583 30.64 14.36 22.70
CA ALA A 583 30.08 15.61 22.22
C ALA A 583 29.17 16.20 23.30
N GLU A 584 29.50 17.42 23.73
CA GLU A 584 28.61 18.28 24.51
C GLU A 584 27.77 19.08 23.51
N GLY A 585 26.49 18.72 23.36
CA GLY A 585 25.56 19.43 22.49
C GLY A 585 24.14 18.91 22.63
N GLY A 586 23.22 19.76 23.11
CA GLY A 586 21.81 19.40 23.24
C GLY A 586 21.15 19.12 21.90
N CYS A 587 20.39 18.03 21.82
CA CYS A 587 19.65 17.60 20.64
C CYS A 587 18.33 18.36 20.52
N TRP A 588 18.29 19.44 19.73
CA TRP A 588 17.04 20.15 19.44
C TRP A 588 16.71 20.00 17.96
N ILE A 589 15.66 19.24 17.65
CA ILE A 589 14.94 19.37 16.39
C ILE A 589 13.91 20.46 16.65
N GLU A 590 13.96 21.57 15.92
CA GLU A 590 12.92 22.59 16.01
C GLU A 590 11.58 21.94 15.67
N ALA A 591 10.61 22.03 16.58
CA ALA A 591 9.25 21.55 16.35
C ALA A 591 8.69 22.24 15.10
N ARG A 592 8.48 21.47 14.03
CA ARG A 592 7.83 21.97 12.82
C ARG A 592 6.40 21.47 12.82
N SER A 593 5.45 22.38 12.76
CA SER A 593 4.08 22.06 12.37
C SER A 593 4.08 21.66 10.90
N LEU A 594 4.21 20.36 10.61
CA LEU A 594 3.82 19.85 9.31
C LEU A 594 2.28 19.94 9.25
N PRO A 595 1.71 20.58 8.22
CA PRO A 595 0.26 20.66 8.10
C PRO A 595 -0.32 19.24 8.01
N PRO A 596 -1.51 18.98 8.60
CA PRO A 596 -2.14 17.68 8.54
C PRO A 596 -2.31 17.24 7.08
N ILE A 597 -1.90 16.01 6.79
CA ILE A 597 -1.95 15.44 5.44
C ILE A 597 -3.41 15.27 5.05
N ARG A 598 -3.84 16.04 4.05
CA ARG A 598 -4.99 15.69 3.21
C ARG A 598 -4.49 14.63 2.24
N ILE A 599 -5.08 13.44 2.26
CA ILE A 599 -4.97 12.54 1.11
C ILE A 599 -5.72 13.25 -0.01
N ASP A 600 -4.98 14.00 -0.85
CA ASP A 600 -5.56 14.72 -1.98
C ASP A 600 -6.17 13.70 -2.96
N SER A 601 -7.47 13.48 -2.81
CA SER A 601 -8.34 12.95 -3.86
C SER A 601 -8.76 14.05 -4.85
N ALA A 602 -8.23 15.26 -4.68
CA ALA A 602 -8.47 16.44 -5.51
C ALA A 602 -7.72 16.34 -6.85
N VAL A 603 -8.15 15.40 -7.71
CA VAL A 603 -7.79 15.39 -9.14
C VAL A 603 -9.03 15.59 -10.02
N VAL A 604 -10.05 16.30 -9.52
CA VAL A 604 -11.17 16.71 -10.38
C VAL A 604 -11.53 18.19 -10.28
N GLU A 605 -10.82 19.01 -9.50
CA GLU A 605 -11.18 20.43 -9.29
C GLU A 605 -10.50 21.44 -10.24
N THR A 606 -9.97 21.01 -11.39
CA THR A 606 -9.41 21.95 -12.39
C THR A 606 -9.84 21.65 -13.83
N VAL A 607 -11.12 21.31 -14.01
CA VAL A 607 -11.84 21.65 -15.23
C VAL A 607 -13.18 22.22 -14.78
N THR A 608 -13.56 23.38 -15.33
CA THR A 608 -14.76 24.19 -15.05
C THR A 608 -14.68 25.13 -13.84
N ASP A 609 -13.95 26.24 -14.00
CA ASP A 609 -14.49 27.53 -13.54
C ASP A 609 -14.09 28.65 -14.51
N SER A 610 -14.88 28.81 -15.56
CA SER A 610 -14.98 30.05 -16.32
C SER A 610 -16.38 30.12 -16.92
N SER A 611 -17.17 31.06 -16.43
CA SER A 611 -18.44 31.48 -16.99
C SER A 611 -18.31 31.80 -18.48
N GLY A 612 -18.93 30.96 -19.31
CA GLY A 612 -18.91 31.07 -20.76
C GLY A 612 -19.59 29.87 -21.38
N ALA A 613 -20.92 29.82 -21.28
CA ALA A 613 -21.73 28.91 -22.07
C ALA A 613 -21.59 29.33 -23.55
N ASP A 614 -20.73 28.61 -24.28
CA ASP A 614 -20.89 28.24 -25.69
C ASP A 614 -19.62 27.51 -26.19
N SER A 615 -19.81 26.39 -26.89
CA SER A 615 -18.82 25.57 -27.63
C SER A 615 -18.01 24.49 -26.88
N VAL A 616 -18.68 23.43 -26.40
CA VAL A 616 -18.04 22.10 -26.25
C VAL A 616 -18.24 21.31 -27.54
N THR A 617 -17.47 21.67 -28.58
CA THR A 617 -17.30 20.86 -29.80
C THR A 617 -15.95 21.18 -30.43
N SER A 618 -14.89 20.48 -30.00
CA SER A 618 -13.75 20.00 -30.80
C SER A 618 -12.61 19.59 -29.87
N PHE A 619 -12.20 18.32 -29.95
CA PHE A 619 -10.85 17.93 -29.52
C PHE A 619 -9.88 18.61 -30.49
N ASN A 620 -9.38 19.78 -30.12
CA ASN A 620 -8.41 20.50 -30.92
C ASN A 620 -7.14 19.63 -31.04
N GLN A 621 -6.86 19.16 -32.25
CA GLN A 621 -5.60 18.51 -32.65
C GLN A 621 -4.47 19.56 -32.72
N GLY A 622 -4.26 20.31 -31.64
CA GLY A 622 -3.28 21.40 -31.56
C GLY A 622 -2.09 21.03 -30.68
N GLU A 623 -0.90 21.48 -31.08
CA GLU A 623 0.30 21.48 -30.23
C GLU A 623 0.06 22.42 -29.03
N GLY A 624 0.21 21.88 -27.82
CA GLY A 624 0.18 22.68 -26.59
C GLY A 624 1.58 23.14 -26.19
N ARG A 625 1.67 24.08 -25.25
CA ARG A 625 2.94 24.52 -24.66
C ARG A 625 2.85 24.59 -23.14
N PHE A 626 3.92 24.20 -22.45
CA PHE A 626 4.11 24.43 -21.01
C PHE A 626 5.47 25.10 -20.79
N THR A 627 5.73 25.64 -19.59
CA THR A 627 7.06 26.18 -19.27
C THR A 627 7.85 25.20 -18.42
N LEU A 628 9.13 24.98 -18.74
CA LEU A 628 10.07 24.15 -17.99
C LEU A 628 11.24 25.02 -17.52
N ASP A 629 11.31 25.29 -16.23
CA ASP A 629 12.26 26.24 -15.62
C ASP A 629 12.29 27.60 -16.33
N GLY A 630 11.14 28.06 -16.83
CA GLY A 630 10.99 29.32 -17.56
C GLY A 630 11.09 29.22 -19.08
N GLU A 631 11.51 28.09 -19.64
CA GLU A 631 11.62 27.87 -21.09
C GLU A 631 10.35 27.23 -21.67
N ALA A 632 9.89 27.68 -22.83
CA ALA A 632 8.65 27.17 -23.44
C ALA A 632 8.89 25.83 -24.16
N VAL A 633 8.21 24.77 -23.70
CA VAL A 633 8.31 23.41 -24.26
C VAL A 633 7.02 23.05 -25.00
N PRO A 634 7.05 22.81 -26.32
CA PRO A 634 5.89 22.33 -27.07
C PRO A 634 5.63 20.85 -26.79
N PHE A 635 4.37 20.44 -26.70
CA PHE A 635 3.97 19.04 -26.52
C PHE A 635 2.83 18.65 -27.46
N ARG A 636 2.76 17.36 -27.78
CA ARG A 636 1.66 16.76 -28.55
C ARG A 636 0.60 16.20 -27.62
N ALA A 637 -0.65 16.17 -28.05
CA ALA A 637 -1.74 15.59 -27.27
C ALA A 637 -1.37 14.16 -26.80
N GLY A 638 -1.48 13.91 -25.49
CA GLY A 638 -1.13 12.63 -24.87
C GLY A 638 0.36 12.45 -24.49
N GLU A 639 1.26 13.34 -24.89
CA GLU A 639 2.65 13.32 -24.41
C GLU A 639 2.72 13.62 -22.89
N THR A 640 3.66 12.97 -22.22
CA THR A 640 3.99 13.29 -20.83
C THR A 640 4.97 14.46 -20.77
N ILE A 641 5.08 15.10 -19.60
CA ILE A 641 6.07 16.16 -19.36
C ILE A 641 7.48 15.67 -19.72
N MET A 642 7.84 14.44 -19.33
CA MET A 642 9.15 13.84 -19.65
C MET A 642 9.36 13.69 -21.16
N ALA A 643 8.38 13.13 -21.87
CA ALA A 643 8.51 12.88 -23.31
C ALA A 643 8.66 14.20 -24.09
N ALA A 644 7.86 15.21 -23.73
CA ALA A 644 7.94 16.54 -24.33
C ALA A 644 9.27 17.24 -24.01
N ALA A 645 9.73 17.18 -22.75
CA ALA A 645 11.01 17.75 -22.33
C ALA A 645 12.19 17.09 -23.06
N ALA A 646 12.22 15.75 -23.13
CA ALA A 646 13.27 15.01 -23.82
C ALA A 646 13.31 15.35 -25.33
N ARG A 647 12.14 15.45 -25.97
CA ARG A 647 12.04 15.85 -27.39
C ARG A 647 12.53 17.28 -27.63
N ALA A 648 12.36 18.17 -26.65
CA ALA A 648 12.89 19.53 -26.66
C ALA A 648 14.35 19.62 -26.16
N GLY A 649 15.07 18.51 -25.99
CA GLY A 649 16.48 18.51 -25.61
C GLY A 649 16.76 18.80 -24.13
N HIS A 650 15.72 18.81 -23.28
CA HIS A 650 15.84 18.96 -21.82
C HIS A 650 15.96 17.60 -21.13
N TYR A 651 17.00 17.48 -20.30
CA TYR A 651 17.20 16.30 -19.46
C TYR A 651 16.53 16.46 -18.09
N ILE A 652 15.57 15.60 -17.79
CA ILE A 652 15.04 15.42 -16.44
C ILE A 652 15.63 14.11 -15.88
N PRO A 653 16.32 14.11 -14.73
CA PRO A 653 16.95 12.91 -14.18
C PRO A 653 16.00 11.73 -14.03
N HIS A 654 16.40 10.56 -14.55
CA HIS A 654 15.60 9.34 -14.50
C HIS A 654 16.48 8.08 -14.64
N LEU A 655 15.94 6.92 -14.23
CA LEU A 655 16.60 5.61 -14.39
C LEU A 655 15.63 4.48 -14.78
N CYS A 656 14.32 4.71 -14.69
CA CYS A 656 13.29 3.70 -14.95
C CYS A 656 12.37 4.09 -16.12
N TYR A 657 12.82 5.00 -16.97
CA TYR A 657 12.10 5.52 -18.13
C TYR A 657 12.88 5.16 -19.39
N HIS A 658 12.14 4.81 -20.44
CA HIS A 658 12.65 4.64 -21.80
C HIS A 658 11.51 5.03 -22.75
N PRO A 659 11.76 5.77 -23.84
CA PRO A 659 10.71 6.30 -24.71
C PRO A 659 9.84 5.20 -25.37
N ASP A 660 10.46 4.06 -25.70
CA ASP A 660 9.76 2.94 -26.35
C ASP A 660 9.04 2.00 -25.36
N LEU A 661 9.04 2.31 -24.06
CA LEU A 661 8.45 1.47 -23.03
C LEU A 661 7.41 2.24 -22.19
N PRO A 662 6.38 1.56 -21.66
CA PRO A 662 5.48 2.16 -20.70
C PRO A 662 6.22 2.70 -19.46
N ALA A 663 6.14 4.01 -19.22
CA ALA A 663 6.86 4.67 -18.14
C ALA A 663 6.45 4.13 -16.76
N SER A 664 7.37 3.54 -15.98
CA SER A 664 7.04 2.94 -14.66
C SER A 664 6.89 3.99 -13.55
N GLY A 665 7.79 4.97 -13.46
CA GLY A 665 7.81 5.94 -12.36
C GLY A 665 8.27 5.37 -11.01
N SER A 666 8.89 4.19 -10.97
CA SER A 666 9.32 3.53 -9.71
C SER A 666 10.55 4.16 -9.05
N CYS A 667 11.49 4.72 -9.83
CA CYS A 667 12.70 5.36 -9.29
C CYS A 667 12.44 6.73 -8.66
N ARG A 668 11.35 7.42 -9.04
CA ARG A 668 10.96 8.77 -8.59
C ARG A 668 12.00 9.89 -8.81
N LEU A 669 13.09 9.66 -9.53
CA LEU A 669 14.06 10.73 -9.86
C LEU A 669 13.47 11.83 -10.77
N CYS A 670 12.44 11.47 -11.53
CA CYS A 670 11.75 12.35 -12.46
C CYS A 670 10.75 13.34 -11.80
N LEU A 671 10.76 13.47 -10.47
CA LEU A 671 9.87 14.38 -9.76
C LEU A 671 10.11 15.84 -10.19
N VAL A 672 9.02 16.56 -10.44
CA VAL A 672 9.00 17.98 -10.81
C VAL A 672 7.90 18.69 -10.02
N LYS A 673 8.03 20.01 -9.83
CA LYS A 673 6.93 20.85 -9.33
C LYS A 673 6.14 21.35 -10.55
N MET A 674 4.89 20.94 -10.69
CA MET A 674 3.95 21.45 -11.70
C MET A 674 2.90 22.28 -10.96
N ASP A 675 2.84 23.59 -11.23
CA ASP A 675 1.91 24.53 -10.59
C ASP A 675 1.94 24.43 -9.04
N GLY A 676 3.15 24.33 -8.49
CA GLY A 676 3.40 24.17 -7.05
C GLY A 676 3.23 22.74 -6.50
N ARG A 677 2.74 21.79 -7.30
CA ARG A 677 2.49 20.39 -6.88
C ARG A 677 3.58 19.46 -7.35
N VAL A 678 3.98 18.51 -6.51
CA VAL A 678 5.01 17.53 -6.84
C VAL A 678 4.39 16.38 -7.63
N VAL A 679 4.87 16.15 -8.85
CA VAL A 679 4.38 15.10 -9.76
C VAL A 679 5.54 14.35 -10.43
N SER A 680 5.29 13.13 -10.91
CA SER A 680 6.27 12.39 -11.71
C SER A 680 6.14 12.75 -13.19
N SER A 681 7.11 13.48 -13.73
CA SER A 681 7.08 13.94 -15.12
C SER A 681 6.96 12.81 -16.15
N CYS A 682 7.47 11.61 -15.84
CA CYS A 682 7.39 10.46 -16.75
C CYS A 682 5.99 9.85 -16.89
N THR A 683 5.08 10.12 -15.95
CA THR A 683 3.69 9.60 -15.97
C THR A 683 2.66 10.72 -16.06
N GLN A 684 3.03 11.96 -15.75
CA GLN A 684 2.14 13.11 -15.79
C GLN A 684 1.94 13.59 -17.23
N PRO A 685 0.71 13.61 -17.76
CA PRO A 685 0.41 14.25 -19.04
C PRO A 685 0.82 15.73 -19.01
N ALA A 686 1.40 16.21 -20.11
CA ALA A 686 1.66 17.64 -20.29
C ALA A 686 0.34 18.40 -20.46
N LEU A 687 0.22 19.55 -19.81
CA LEU A 687 -0.97 20.41 -19.84
C LEU A 687 -0.59 21.78 -20.40
N ASN A 688 -1.48 22.34 -21.22
CA ASN A 688 -1.24 23.63 -21.84
C ASN A 688 -1.24 24.74 -20.78
N GLY A 689 -0.21 25.59 -20.79
CA GLY A 689 -0.01 26.67 -19.84
C GLY A 689 0.56 26.26 -18.48
N ALA A 690 0.81 24.97 -18.23
CA ALA A 690 1.38 24.51 -16.95
C ALA A 690 2.79 25.08 -16.73
N VAL A 691 3.10 25.40 -15.47
CA VAL A 691 4.43 25.84 -15.04
C VAL A 691 5.16 24.69 -14.35
N VAL A 692 6.23 24.20 -14.96
CA VAL A 692 7.01 23.06 -14.48
C VAL A 692 8.41 23.51 -14.06
N GLU A 693 8.76 23.22 -12.82
CA GLU A 693 10.10 23.43 -12.28
C GLU A 693 10.73 22.08 -11.94
N HIS A 694 11.89 21.80 -12.54
CA HIS A 694 12.67 20.62 -12.19
C HIS A 694 14.01 20.97 -11.54
N ARG A 695 14.52 22.19 -11.68
CA ARG A 695 15.85 22.60 -11.15
C ARG A 695 15.84 23.36 -9.83
N SER A 696 14.69 23.51 -9.18
CA SER A 696 14.62 24.17 -7.86
C SER A 696 15.46 23.44 -6.80
N GLY A 697 15.95 24.19 -5.81
CA GLY A 697 16.85 23.68 -4.76
C GLY A 697 16.31 22.45 -4.05
N ASP A 698 15.02 22.46 -3.69
CA ASP A 698 14.35 21.32 -3.05
C ASP A 698 14.32 20.08 -3.95
N MET A 699 14.02 20.24 -5.25
CA MET A 699 13.95 19.12 -6.18
C MET A 699 15.32 18.47 -6.37
N MET A 700 16.39 19.27 -6.39
CA MET A 700 17.76 18.74 -6.44
C MET A 700 18.14 18.04 -5.14
N ALA A 701 17.76 18.58 -3.98
CA ALA A 701 18.00 17.93 -2.69
C ALA A 701 17.29 16.56 -2.60
N TRP A 702 16.02 16.47 -2.99
CA TRP A 702 15.29 15.20 -2.98
C TRP A 702 15.84 14.19 -3.97
N ARG A 703 16.31 14.62 -5.16
CA ARG A 703 17.00 13.71 -6.09
C ARG A 703 18.25 13.12 -5.48
N ARG A 704 19.07 13.91 -4.78
CA ARG A 704 20.24 13.38 -4.06
C ARG A 704 19.82 12.36 -3.01
N GLN A 705 18.77 12.63 -2.23
CA GLN A 705 18.28 11.67 -1.24
C GLN A 705 17.74 10.38 -1.88
N LEU A 706 16.93 10.49 -2.95
CA LEU A 706 16.43 9.34 -3.70
C LEU A 706 17.55 8.49 -4.30
N LEU A 707 18.60 9.12 -4.83
CA LEU A 707 19.77 8.40 -5.31
C LEU A 707 20.45 7.67 -4.16
N GLN A 708 20.66 8.31 -3.00
CA GLN A 708 21.21 7.64 -1.82
C GLN A 708 20.39 6.40 -1.44
N LEU A 709 19.05 6.47 -1.48
CA LEU A 709 18.18 5.30 -1.27
C LEU A 709 18.45 4.18 -2.27
N LEU A 710 18.60 4.49 -3.56
CA LEU A 710 18.95 3.50 -4.60
C LEU A 710 20.33 2.88 -4.35
N PHE A 711 21.30 3.66 -3.86
CA PHE A 711 22.64 3.18 -3.53
C PHE A 711 22.67 2.26 -2.31
N VAL A 712 21.89 2.54 -1.26
CA VAL A 712 21.85 1.70 -0.05
C VAL A 712 21.00 0.44 -0.19
N GLU A 713 20.05 0.45 -1.13
CA GLU A 713 19.23 -0.71 -1.44
C GLU A 713 20.03 -1.86 -2.04
N GLY A 714 21.03 -1.57 -2.88
CA GLY A 714 21.90 -2.57 -3.50
C GLY A 714 23.32 -2.58 -2.91
N ASN A 715 24.19 -3.42 -3.47
CA ASN A 715 25.63 -3.41 -3.14
C ASN A 715 26.36 -2.44 -4.06
N HIS A 716 25.97 -1.17 -4.02
CA HIS A 716 26.55 -0.14 -4.89
C HIS A 716 27.73 0.58 -4.21
N TYR A 717 28.84 -0.14 -3.97
CA TYR A 717 30.12 0.51 -3.62
C TYR A 717 30.74 1.10 -4.88
N CYS A 718 30.36 2.34 -5.17
CA CYS A 718 30.62 3.00 -6.44
C CYS A 718 31.95 3.75 -6.63
N PRO A 719 32.94 3.82 -5.71
CA PRO A 719 34.17 4.56 -6.04
C PRO A 719 34.89 4.02 -7.29
N GLY A 720 34.64 2.75 -7.66
CA GLY A 720 35.18 2.12 -8.85
C GLY A 720 34.29 1.02 -9.43
N CYS A 721 33.03 1.32 -9.80
CA CYS A 721 32.29 0.43 -10.72
C CYS A 721 32.90 0.54 -12.13
N GLU A 722 34.13 0.05 -12.26
CA GLU A 722 34.98 0.13 -13.45
C GLU A 722 34.54 -0.87 -14.52
N GLN A 723 33.75 -1.88 -14.14
CA GLN A 723 33.53 -3.06 -14.97
C GLN A 723 32.56 -2.88 -16.15
N SER A 724 31.77 -1.80 -16.22
CA SER A 724 30.83 -1.64 -17.36
C SER A 724 30.85 -0.28 -18.06
N GLY A 725 31.32 0.80 -17.41
CA GLY A 725 31.29 2.15 -17.99
C GLY A 725 29.92 2.66 -18.48
N ARG A 726 28.85 1.95 -18.11
CA ARG A 726 27.46 2.18 -18.55
C ARG A 726 26.50 2.34 -17.37
N CYS A 727 27.01 2.52 -16.14
CA CYS A 727 26.19 2.71 -14.95
C CYS A 727 25.54 4.10 -14.96
N GLN A 728 24.31 4.18 -15.44
CA GLN A 728 23.53 5.43 -15.44
C GLN A 728 23.26 5.90 -14.02
N LEU A 729 23.05 5.00 -13.04
CA LEU A 729 22.84 5.39 -11.64
C LEU A 729 23.99 6.29 -11.12
N GLN A 730 25.24 5.91 -11.43
CA GLN A 730 26.42 6.69 -11.07
C GLN A 730 26.49 8.01 -11.85
N ALA A 731 26.24 7.97 -13.16
CA ALA A 731 26.25 9.16 -13.99
C ALA A 731 25.20 10.19 -13.52
N VAL A 732 24.00 9.73 -13.13
CA VAL A 732 22.96 10.58 -12.55
C VAL A 732 23.41 11.14 -11.21
N ALA A 733 24.01 10.32 -10.33
CA ALA A 733 24.57 10.78 -9.05
C ALA A 733 25.56 11.94 -9.22
N TYR A 734 26.51 11.80 -10.14
CA TYR A 734 27.47 12.88 -10.43
C TYR A 734 26.78 14.10 -11.02
N SER A 735 25.82 13.93 -11.93
CA SER A 735 25.09 15.06 -12.54
C SER A 735 24.32 15.92 -11.54
N VAL A 736 23.91 15.36 -10.39
CA VAL A 736 23.20 16.09 -9.33
C VAL A 736 24.10 16.45 -8.14
N GLY A 737 25.40 16.19 -8.23
CA GLY A 737 26.38 16.47 -7.18
C GLY A 737 26.31 15.53 -5.98
N MET A 738 25.82 14.30 -6.13
CA MET A 738 25.87 13.27 -5.09
C MET A 738 27.22 12.54 -5.14
N ILE A 739 28.08 12.80 -4.15
CA ILE A 739 29.44 12.22 -4.06
C ILE A 739 29.57 11.10 -3.02
N SER A 740 28.64 10.99 -2.06
CA SER A 740 28.61 9.97 -1.03
C SER A 740 27.18 9.67 -0.57
N SER A 741 26.99 8.55 0.15
CA SER A 741 25.73 8.21 0.83
C SER A 741 25.87 8.43 2.33
N SER A 742 24.87 9.04 2.97
CA SER A 742 24.82 9.18 4.43
C SER A 742 24.04 8.06 5.12
N TYR A 743 23.23 7.29 4.39
CA TYR A 743 22.42 6.23 4.98
C TYR A 743 23.21 4.92 5.19
N PRO A 744 22.88 4.13 6.23
CA PRO A 744 23.40 2.77 6.38
C PRO A 744 23.03 1.88 5.18
N HIS A 745 24.01 1.11 4.67
CA HIS A 745 23.77 0.15 3.59
C HIS A 745 23.10 -1.13 4.09
N PHE A 746 22.14 -1.66 3.32
CA PHE A 746 21.45 -2.92 3.67
C PHE A 746 22.27 -4.18 3.37
N TYR A 747 23.23 -4.09 2.44
CA TYR A 747 24.01 -5.21 1.95
C TYR A 747 23.18 -6.48 1.62
N PRO A 748 22.12 -6.38 0.79
CA PRO A 748 21.29 -7.55 0.54
C PRO A 748 22.14 -8.64 -0.14
N ARG A 749 21.99 -9.88 0.32
CA ARG A 749 22.57 -11.05 -0.35
C ARG A 749 21.59 -11.53 -1.42
N ARG A 750 21.68 -10.97 -2.62
CA ARG A 750 20.85 -11.39 -3.76
C ARG A 750 21.57 -12.47 -4.56
N LEU A 751 20.78 -13.32 -5.21
CA LEU A 751 21.28 -14.42 -6.04
C LEU A 751 22.19 -13.87 -7.16
N LEU A 752 23.31 -14.55 -7.37
CA LEU A 752 24.11 -14.43 -8.59
C LEU A 752 23.72 -15.60 -9.50
N ASP A 753 23.13 -15.30 -10.65
CA ASP A 753 22.81 -16.35 -11.64
C ASP A 753 23.94 -16.42 -12.67
N ALA A 754 24.71 -17.51 -12.61
CA ALA A 754 25.76 -17.82 -13.57
C ALA A 754 25.43 -19.07 -14.40
N SER A 755 24.15 -19.41 -14.56
CA SER A 755 23.71 -20.58 -15.34
C SER A 755 23.93 -20.41 -16.84
N HIS A 756 23.74 -19.19 -17.36
CA HIS A 756 23.83 -18.93 -18.80
C HIS A 756 25.30 -18.95 -19.29
N PRO A 757 25.59 -19.55 -20.47
CA PRO A 757 26.97 -19.73 -20.95
C PRO A 757 27.72 -18.42 -21.20
N ASP A 758 27.00 -17.37 -21.61
CA ASP A 758 27.59 -16.08 -22.02
C ASP A 758 27.31 -14.91 -21.06
N VAL A 759 26.40 -15.06 -20.09
CA VAL A 759 25.94 -13.96 -19.23
C VAL A 759 25.87 -14.39 -17.78
N VAL A 760 26.24 -13.49 -16.87
CA VAL A 760 26.03 -13.61 -15.43
C VAL A 760 25.09 -12.49 -14.98
N LEU A 761 24.03 -12.82 -14.25
CA LEU A 761 23.14 -11.83 -13.63
C LEU A 761 23.56 -11.56 -12.20
N ASP A 762 24.04 -10.34 -11.93
CA ASP A 762 24.34 -9.86 -10.60
C ASP A 762 23.19 -8.99 -10.06
N PHE A 763 22.21 -9.62 -9.42
CA PHE A 763 21.06 -8.91 -8.86
C PHE A 763 21.41 -7.98 -7.70
N ASN A 764 22.62 -8.05 -7.14
CA ASN A 764 23.07 -7.09 -6.13
C ASN A 764 23.19 -5.67 -6.69
N ARG A 765 23.28 -5.53 -8.01
CA ARG A 765 23.27 -4.26 -8.74
C ARG A 765 21.86 -3.77 -9.09
N CYS A 766 20.82 -4.59 -8.89
CA CYS A 766 19.49 -4.26 -9.37
C CYS A 766 18.83 -3.15 -8.51
N ILE A 767 18.36 -2.10 -9.16
CA ILE A 767 17.57 -1.02 -8.53
C ILE A 767 16.05 -1.19 -8.70
N LEU A 768 15.62 -2.36 -9.17
CA LEU A 768 14.20 -2.71 -9.37
C LEU A 768 13.43 -1.69 -10.24
N CYS A 769 14.09 -1.13 -11.26
CA CYS A 769 13.49 -0.17 -12.18
C CYS A 769 12.38 -0.76 -13.07
N GLY A 770 12.39 -2.09 -13.25
CA GLY A 770 11.41 -2.84 -14.05
C GLY A 770 11.63 -2.78 -15.57
N LEU A 771 12.68 -2.10 -16.05
CA LEU A 771 12.94 -1.96 -17.50
C LEU A 771 13.18 -3.31 -18.18
N CYS A 772 13.90 -4.25 -17.55
CA CYS A 772 14.10 -5.60 -18.08
C CYS A 772 12.79 -6.39 -18.21
N VAL A 773 11.88 -6.25 -17.24
CA VAL A 773 10.54 -6.86 -17.27
C VAL A 773 9.70 -6.27 -18.41
N ALA A 774 9.66 -4.94 -18.52
CA ALA A 774 8.91 -4.25 -19.57
C ALA A 774 9.47 -4.56 -20.96
N ALA A 775 10.79 -4.47 -21.16
CA ALA A 775 11.45 -4.75 -22.44
C ALA A 775 11.25 -6.21 -22.88
N SER A 776 11.42 -7.16 -21.96
CA SER A 776 11.25 -8.58 -22.26
C SER A 776 9.83 -8.92 -22.73
N ARG A 777 8.82 -8.16 -22.26
CA ARG A 777 7.42 -8.33 -22.64
C ARG A 777 7.06 -7.56 -23.91
N GLU A 778 7.39 -6.28 -23.96
CA GLU A 778 6.89 -5.35 -24.98
C GLU A 778 7.77 -5.29 -26.23
N LEU A 779 9.08 -5.54 -26.12
CA LEU A 779 10.03 -5.44 -27.23
C LEU A 779 10.55 -6.81 -27.67
N ASP A 780 10.94 -7.65 -26.70
CA ASP A 780 11.47 -8.98 -27.02
C ASP A 780 10.35 -10.02 -27.21
N HIS A 781 9.14 -9.76 -26.69
CA HIS A 781 7.98 -10.66 -26.71
C HIS A 781 8.24 -12.05 -26.10
N LYS A 782 9.23 -12.16 -25.20
CA LYS A 782 9.66 -13.42 -24.57
C LYS A 782 9.14 -13.60 -23.12
N ARG A 783 8.79 -12.52 -22.42
CA ARG A 783 8.32 -12.53 -21.00
C ARG A 783 9.25 -13.31 -20.06
N LEU A 784 10.56 -13.08 -20.19
CA LEU A 784 11.63 -13.78 -19.46
C LEU A 784 11.75 -13.36 -17.99
N PHE A 785 11.26 -12.16 -17.64
CA PHE A 785 11.44 -11.59 -16.32
C PHE A 785 10.10 -11.15 -15.73
N THR A 786 9.98 -11.26 -14.41
CA THR A 786 8.89 -10.69 -13.62
C THR A 786 9.42 -10.13 -12.29
N LEU A 787 8.59 -9.43 -11.54
CA LEU A 787 8.90 -9.00 -10.17
C LEU A 787 8.16 -9.88 -9.17
N ARG A 788 8.91 -10.47 -8.23
CA ARG A 788 8.40 -11.29 -7.12
C ARG A 788 8.63 -10.60 -5.78
N GLY A 789 7.89 -11.02 -4.75
CA GLY A 789 7.99 -10.52 -3.38
C GLY A 789 7.25 -9.21 -3.13
N ARG A 790 7.44 -8.67 -1.92
CA ARG A 790 6.81 -7.45 -1.41
C ARG A 790 7.81 -6.69 -0.53
N GLY A 791 7.60 -5.39 -0.35
CA GLY A 791 8.48 -4.52 0.44
C GLY A 791 9.93 -4.60 -0.03
N ILE A 792 10.85 -4.60 0.94
CA ILE A 792 12.29 -4.70 0.67
C ILE A 792 12.73 -6.07 0.11
N ALA A 793 11.88 -7.10 0.23
CA ALA A 793 12.13 -8.44 -0.34
C ALA A 793 11.78 -8.56 -1.83
N THR A 794 11.33 -7.45 -2.44
CA THR A 794 11.03 -7.40 -3.88
C THR A 794 12.28 -7.71 -4.70
N ARG A 795 12.16 -8.58 -5.69
CA ARG A 795 13.27 -8.99 -6.56
C ARG A 795 12.80 -9.25 -8.00
N VAL A 796 13.72 -9.11 -8.95
CA VAL A 796 13.50 -9.63 -10.31
C VAL A 796 13.65 -11.15 -10.25
N ALA A 797 12.73 -11.85 -10.90
CA ALA A 797 12.73 -13.29 -11.04
C ALA A 797 12.72 -13.68 -12.52
N ILE A 798 13.31 -14.83 -12.81
CA ILE A 798 13.43 -15.37 -14.15
C ILE A 798 12.26 -16.32 -14.38
N ASN A 799 11.67 -16.23 -15.55
CA ASN A 799 10.58 -17.07 -15.97
C ASN A 799 11.11 -18.39 -16.56
N SER A 800 11.44 -19.32 -15.66
CA SER A 800 11.80 -20.70 -15.96
C SER A 800 11.40 -21.60 -14.79
N GLU A 801 11.35 -22.91 -14.99
CA GLU A 801 10.95 -23.86 -13.94
C GLU A 801 11.94 -23.86 -12.76
N SER A 802 13.24 -23.79 -13.03
CA SER A 802 14.27 -23.68 -12.00
C SER A 802 14.49 -22.25 -11.49
N GLY A 803 13.96 -21.24 -12.21
CA GLY A 803 14.27 -19.84 -11.98
C GLY A 803 15.67 -19.42 -12.46
N GLN A 804 16.33 -20.22 -13.28
CA GLN A 804 17.64 -19.95 -13.89
C GLN A 804 17.53 -19.39 -15.32
N LEU A 805 18.47 -18.50 -15.69
CA LEU A 805 18.52 -17.84 -17.00
C LEU A 805 18.76 -18.80 -18.16
N ALA A 806 19.56 -19.86 -17.96
CA ALA A 806 19.87 -20.82 -19.02
C ALA A 806 18.64 -21.53 -19.59
N GLU A 807 17.54 -21.60 -18.83
CA GLU A 807 16.31 -22.29 -19.21
C GLU A 807 15.23 -21.36 -19.79
N SER A 808 15.45 -20.03 -19.79
CA SER A 808 14.39 -19.08 -20.14
C SER A 808 14.31 -18.75 -21.63
N GLY A 809 15.28 -19.17 -22.46
CA GLY A 809 15.37 -18.77 -23.87
C GLY A 809 15.92 -17.36 -24.07
N PHE A 810 16.63 -16.85 -23.06
CA PHE A 810 17.33 -15.57 -23.10
C PHE A 810 18.44 -15.55 -24.17
N GLU A 811 18.60 -14.41 -24.83
CA GLU A 811 19.71 -14.12 -25.73
C GLU A 811 20.38 -12.80 -25.35
N ILE A 812 21.70 -12.72 -25.47
CA ILE A 812 22.45 -11.49 -25.14
C ILE A 812 22.03 -10.27 -25.97
N SER A 813 21.47 -10.50 -27.16
CA SER A 813 20.91 -9.48 -28.04
C SER A 813 19.56 -8.92 -27.58
N ASP A 814 18.93 -9.52 -26.57
CA ASP A 814 17.63 -9.09 -26.05
C ASP A 814 17.70 -7.65 -25.53
N ARG A 815 16.66 -6.87 -25.82
CA ARG A 815 16.54 -5.48 -25.36
C ARG A 815 16.47 -5.41 -23.84
N ALA A 816 15.92 -6.42 -23.18
CA ALA A 816 15.92 -6.53 -21.72
C ALA A 816 17.32 -6.45 -21.09
N ALA A 817 18.34 -7.01 -21.74
CA ALA A 817 19.73 -6.93 -21.28
C ALA A 817 20.35 -5.55 -21.53
N GLN A 818 20.07 -4.97 -22.70
CA GLN A 818 20.65 -3.71 -23.16
C GLN A 818 20.14 -2.49 -22.40
N LEU A 819 18.91 -2.53 -21.89
CA LEU A 819 18.24 -1.40 -21.23
C LEU A 819 18.48 -1.34 -19.73
N CYS A 820 19.31 -2.21 -19.16
CA CYS A 820 19.60 -2.19 -17.72
C CYS A 820 20.45 -0.95 -17.35
N PRO A 821 19.95 -0.02 -16.53
CA PRO A 821 20.65 1.23 -16.22
C PRO A 821 21.86 1.06 -15.27
N VAL A 822 22.01 -0.13 -14.69
CA VAL A 822 22.95 -0.43 -13.60
C VAL A 822 23.84 -1.64 -13.88
N GLY A 823 23.73 -2.22 -15.09
CA GLY A 823 24.60 -3.32 -15.54
C GLY A 823 24.46 -4.59 -14.72
N VAL A 824 23.23 -5.08 -14.51
CA VAL A 824 22.96 -6.40 -13.90
C VAL A 824 23.43 -7.54 -14.81
N PHE A 825 23.30 -7.37 -16.12
CA PHE A 825 23.68 -8.35 -17.14
C PHE A 825 25.17 -8.20 -17.46
N LEU A 826 26.00 -9.14 -17.01
CA LEU A 826 27.44 -9.14 -17.20
C LEU A 826 27.81 -10.14 -18.29
N GLU A 827 28.34 -9.65 -19.40
CA GLU A 827 28.88 -10.51 -20.46
C GLU A 827 30.11 -11.25 -19.93
N ARG A 828 30.14 -12.57 -20.08
CA ARG A 828 31.30 -13.36 -19.72
C ARG A 828 32.45 -13.05 -20.68
N HIS A 829 33.67 -13.10 -20.16
CA HIS A 829 34.91 -12.90 -20.92
C HIS A 829 35.08 -11.51 -21.56
N ARG A 830 34.16 -10.57 -21.31
CA ARG A 830 34.28 -9.14 -21.64
C ARG A 830 34.34 -8.32 -20.36
N GLY A 831 35.56 -8.16 -19.84
CA GLY A 831 35.84 -7.26 -18.73
C GLY A 831 36.78 -6.16 -19.18
N TYR A 832 36.43 -4.91 -18.90
CA TYR A 832 37.34 -3.75 -18.95
C TYR A 832 37.79 -3.27 -20.35
N ASP A 833 36.95 -3.40 -21.38
CA ASP A 833 37.31 -2.94 -22.74
C ASP A 833 37.49 -1.41 -22.85
N THR A 834 36.90 -0.62 -21.95
CA THR A 834 37.00 0.85 -21.97
C THR A 834 37.60 1.40 -20.67
N PRO A 835 38.79 2.03 -20.72
CA PRO A 835 39.45 2.61 -19.55
C PRO A 835 38.64 3.71 -18.85
N ILE A 836 38.90 3.90 -17.56
CA ILE A 836 38.44 5.08 -16.80
C ILE A 836 38.96 6.36 -17.48
N GLY A 837 38.08 7.34 -17.65
CA GLY A 837 38.33 8.58 -18.39
C GLY A 837 37.86 8.51 -19.85
N GLU A 838 37.64 7.31 -20.39
CA GLU A 838 37.21 7.11 -21.78
C GLU A 838 35.77 6.63 -21.91
N ARG A 839 35.10 6.32 -20.80
CA ARG A 839 33.72 5.82 -20.79
C ARG A 839 32.76 6.97 -21.15
N LEU A 840 31.59 6.62 -21.67
CA LEU A 840 30.61 7.61 -22.19
C LEU A 840 30.34 8.75 -21.21
N TYR A 841 30.09 8.40 -19.94
CA TYR A 841 29.78 9.36 -18.88
C TYR A 841 31.01 9.98 -18.19
N ASP A 842 32.21 9.50 -18.51
CA ASP A 842 33.45 10.15 -18.06
C ASP A 842 33.76 11.38 -18.94
N ARG A 843 33.42 11.32 -20.24
CA ARG A 843 33.68 12.38 -21.20
C ARG A 843 32.66 13.50 -21.14
N GLU A 844 31.38 13.15 -20.99
CA GLU A 844 30.27 14.09 -20.99
C GLU A 844 29.21 13.68 -19.96
N PRO A 845 28.55 14.63 -19.27
CA PRO A 845 27.49 14.32 -18.33
C PRO A 845 26.29 13.68 -19.03
N ILE A 846 25.55 12.83 -18.31
CA ILE A 846 24.31 12.20 -18.81
C ILE A 846 23.22 13.19 -19.26
N ALA A 847 23.33 14.45 -18.84
CA ALA A 847 22.46 15.53 -19.31
C ALA A 847 22.83 16.05 -20.73
N MET A 848 23.87 15.51 -21.35
CA MET A 848 24.31 15.84 -22.71
C MET A 848 24.47 14.60 -23.59
N VAL A 849 24.87 13.47 -23.02
CA VAL A 849 24.98 12.16 -23.68
C VAL A 849 23.95 11.17 -23.14
N GLY A 850 23.53 10.20 -23.95
CA GLY A 850 22.52 9.20 -23.56
C GLY A 850 21.26 9.30 -24.41
N ASP A 851 20.10 9.12 -23.78
CA ASP A 851 18.78 9.04 -24.44
C ASP A 851 18.30 10.37 -25.05
N ILE A 852 18.81 11.50 -24.56
CA ILE A 852 18.54 12.83 -25.09
C ILE A 852 19.45 13.26 -26.25
N ALA A 853 20.60 12.58 -26.45
CA ALA A 853 21.58 12.95 -27.47
C ALA A 853 21.01 12.96 -28.91
N PRO A 854 20.14 12.01 -29.31
CA PRO A 854 19.52 12.01 -30.64
C PRO A 854 18.66 13.25 -30.94
N PHE A 855 18.14 13.92 -29.91
CA PHE A 855 17.24 15.07 -30.05
C PHE A 855 18.01 16.39 -30.19
N ARG A 856 19.11 16.57 -29.45
CA ARG A 856 20.00 17.75 -29.60
C ARG A 856 20.74 17.78 -30.94
N ALA A 857 21.13 16.62 -31.46
CA ALA A 857 21.78 16.54 -32.77
C ALA A 857 20.88 16.97 -33.95
N ARG A 858 19.56 17.06 -33.75
CA ARG A 858 18.60 17.52 -34.78
C ARG A 858 18.43 19.04 -34.84
N GLU A 859 18.76 19.78 -33.77
CA GLU A 859 18.73 21.26 -33.80
C GLU A 859 19.87 21.84 -34.64
N VAL A 860 21.03 21.16 -34.69
CA VAL A 860 22.21 21.63 -35.45
C VAL A 860 22.03 21.48 -36.97
N ARG A 861 20.99 20.77 -37.46
CA ARG A 861 20.77 20.56 -38.90
C ARG A 861 19.81 21.55 -39.58
N TYR A 862 19.33 22.57 -38.86
CA TYR A 862 18.48 23.63 -39.43
C TYR A 862 19.19 24.98 -39.60
N GLU A 863 20.48 25.06 -39.27
CA GLU A 863 21.36 26.17 -39.63
C GLU A 863 22.51 25.67 -40.52
N SER A 864 22.18 25.30 -41.78
CA SER A 864 23.16 25.18 -42.87
C SER A 864 22.53 25.50 -44.20
#